data_AF-A0A151LZH2-F1
#
_entry.id   AF-A0A151LZH2-F1
#
_cell.length_a   1.000
_cell.length_b   1.000
_cell.length_c   1.000
_cell.angle_alpha   90.00
_cell.angle_beta   90.00
_cell.angle_gamma   90.00
#
_symmetry.space_group_name_H-M   'P 1'
#
loop_
_entity.id
_entity.type
_entity.pdbx_description
1 polymer ?
#
loop_
_entity_poly.entity_id
_entity_poly.type
_entity_poly.pdbx_seq_one_letter_code
_entity_poly.pdbx_strand_id
1 'polypeptide(L)'
;MPGAVTVEWLRGSGDGQGQILQRFPEKDWEDNPFPQGIELFCQPSGWQLFTERNPPNFFVAVLTDINSERHYCACFTFWETVESVQPQSHTRNGEEEEEEVDSSLPVQPVQLFAPKSLVLVSRLDHTEVFRNSLGLIYTIYVDGLNVSLENVIGNLLTCTIPITGGAQRTISLGAGDRQVIQTPINDSLPVSSCSVALLFRQLGITNVLYLFCAALTEHKILFLSSSYQRLTDACRALLAIMFPLKYSFTYVPILPAQLLEVLSTPTPFIIGVSSIFHAETQELLDVVIADLDGGTVTIPECVHISLLPEPLLQQTREALSMVLDPELEVADVAFPPSTISASSLKMQDKEIRAVFLRLFAQLLQGYRWCLHIIRIHPEPVIRFHKAAFLGQRGLVEDDFLTKVLEGMAFAGFVTERGAPYRPIDLFDELVAYEVKRMHADKGNKQKILRHIKELAEKLYKNENPYPAVTMHKVQKPAEGCHLRLHQKPFPRLDEGTVQWIIDQATAKMQTAPPAVKAEKKCMVPSGTPIAAILERNGNALANSARRLEVVRNCISYVFENKMLEAKKLLPAVLRAMKGRAARHCLTQELNLHVQQNRAVLDHQQFDFVVRMMNCCLQDCTAMDEHGVAAALLPLVTAFCRKLSPGITQFAYSCVQEHVVWTNIQFWEAMFYCDVQNHIRALYLETTEENHAGEEDQREEKAALEIASEQLRLWPTMSREKQQELIQKEESTVFSQAIHYANRMSYLLLPLDTSKSRLLRSSGLGDVESVSNSFVTNSIAGSVAESYDTESGFEDAESSDVANYVVRFINRFVDKVCTESGVTNEHLKGLHIMIPDIVQMHIEMLDAVHRESKRLPPIQKPKLLRPSLLVGEECVMEGLRVYLMPDGREEAAGGNIGGPPLLPAEGAIFLTTYRIIFKGTPTDPLGRAPHHFPLPRPGGLRSVCPRGWGAPCHGGR
;
A
#
# COMPACT_ATOMS: atom_id res chain seq x y z
N MET A 1 30.57 -10.96 -6.11
CA MET A 1 31.44 -12.16 -6.20
C MET A 1 30.73 -13.30 -5.49
N PRO A 2 30.59 -14.50 -6.06
CA PRO A 2 30.17 -15.65 -5.27
C PRO A 2 31.31 -16.06 -4.32
N GLY A 3 30.99 -16.40 -3.07
CA GLY A 3 31.88 -17.12 -2.17
C GLY A 3 31.63 -18.62 -2.31
N ALA A 4 32.68 -19.45 -2.23
CA ALA A 4 32.57 -20.90 -2.37
C ALA A 4 32.80 -21.56 -1.00
N VAL A 5 31.72 -21.92 -0.34
CA VAL A 5 31.80 -22.61 0.94
C VAL A 5 31.78 -24.11 0.68
N THR A 6 32.62 -24.87 1.37
CA THR A 6 32.39 -26.31 1.50
C THR A 6 31.79 -26.48 2.90
N VAL A 7 30.67 -27.18 3.04
CA VAL A 7 30.13 -27.49 4.36
C VAL A 7 30.09 -29.00 4.44
N GLU A 8 30.45 -29.57 5.56
CA GLU A 8 30.54 -31.03 5.64
C GLU A 8 30.30 -31.44 7.09
N TRP A 9 29.54 -32.50 7.30
CA TRP A 9 29.26 -33.01 8.62
C TRP A 9 30.50 -33.64 9.25
N LEU A 10 30.88 -33.24 10.46
CA LEU A 10 31.60 -34.09 11.41
C LEU A 10 31.12 -33.88 12.85
N ARG A 11 31.33 -34.94 13.62
CA ARG A 11 30.78 -35.31 14.94
C ARG A 11 31.18 -34.36 16.09
N GLY A 12 30.19 -34.02 16.92
CA GLY A 12 30.39 -33.57 18.31
C GLY A 12 29.12 -33.74 19.16
N SER A 13 29.16 -34.67 20.12
CA SER A 13 28.20 -34.91 21.22
C SER A 13 26.72 -35.10 20.92
N GLY A 14 26.23 -36.35 20.97
CA GLY A 14 24.88 -36.72 21.48
C GLY A 14 23.63 -36.30 20.68
N ASP A 15 23.52 -35.02 20.31
CA ASP A 15 22.42 -34.38 19.58
C ASP A 15 22.99 -33.82 18.25
N GLY A 16 22.42 -34.19 17.11
CA GLY A 16 23.03 -33.94 15.79
C GLY A 16 23.10 -32.45 15.41
N GLN A 17 24.30 -31.86 15.40
CA GLN A 17 24.59 -30.51 14.90
C GLN A 17 25.49 -30.56 13.65
N GLY A 18 25.32 -29.58 12.75
CA GLY A 18 26.18 -29.42 11.59
C GLY A 18 27.51 -28.76 11.94
N GLN A 19 28.58 -29.16 11.25
CA GLN A 19 29.90 -28.56 11.39
C GLN A 19 30.36 -28.00 10.04
N ILE A 20 31.26 -27.03 10.03
CA ILE A 20 31.95 -26.58 8.82
C ILE A 20 33.34 -27.24 8.82
N LEU A 21 33.67 -28.06 7.82
CA LEU A 21 34.98 -28.74 7.80
C LEU A 21 36.08 -27.96 7.09
N GLN A 22 35.74 -27.25 6.02
CA GLN A 22 36.66 -26.42 5.26
C GLN A 22 35.85 -25.34 4.53
N ARG A 23 36.27 -24.07 4.55
CA ARG A 23 35.56 -22.99 3.85
C ARG A 23 36.51 -22.17 3.00
N PHE A 24 35.98 -21.54 1.95
CA PHE A 24 36.74 -20.58 1.17
C PHE A 24 35.94 -19.29 0.90
N PRO A 25 36.53 -18.10 1.08
CA PRO A 25 37.83 -17.84 1.71
C PRO A 25 37.84 -18.19 3.21
N GLU A 26 39.01 -18.51 3.78
CA GLU A 26 39.13 -18.77 5.22
C GLU A 26 38.93 -17.52 6.08
N LYS A 27 39.25 -16.35 5.52
CA LYS A 27 39.02 -15.04 6.12
C LYS A 27 37.91 -14.32 5.38
N ASP A 28 37.03 -13.72 6.16
CA ASP A 28 35.91 -12.95 5.63
C ASP A 28 36.44 -11.75 4.84
N TRP A 29 35.84 -11.49 3.68
CA TRP A 29 36.08 -10.26 2.92
C TRP A 29 35.27 -9.13 3.56
N GLU A 30 35.84 -7.92 3.65
CA GLU A 30 35.20 -6.77 4.29
C GLU A 30 33.79 -6.48 3.72
N ASP A 31 33.65 -6.58 2.39
CA ASP A 31 32.39 -6.34 1.70
C ASP A 31 31.42 -7.53 1.72
N ASN A 32 31.85 -8.72 2.17
CA ASN A 32 31.05 -9.95 2.12
C ASN A 32 31.37 -10.90 3.29
N PRO A 33 30.85 -10.62 4.50
CA PRO A 33 31.07 -11.45 5.67
C PRO A 33 30.44 -12.83 5.53
N PHE A 34 30.99 -13.82 6.22
CA PHE A 34 30.47 -15.18 6.19
C PHE A 34 29.14 -15.28 6.96
N PRO A 35 28.08 -15.88 6.38
CA PRO A 35 26.81 -16.03 7.07
C PRO A 35 26.91 -17.04 8.22
N GLN A 36 26.65 -16.59 9.45
CA GLN A 36 26.59 -17.47 10.62
C GLN A 36 25.35 -18.38 10.56
N GLY A 37 25.47 -19.62 11.06
CA GLY A 37 24.35 -20.56 11.13
C GLY A 37 23.99 -21.25 9.81
N ILE A 38 24.82 -21.14 8.77
CA ILE A 38 24.58 -21.74 7.44
C ILE A 38 24.38 -23.26 7.52
N GLU A 39 25.00 -23.92 8.49
CA GLU A 39 24.88 -25.34 8.76
C GLU A 39 23.43 -25.79 9.03
N LEU A 40 22.58 -24.91 9.58
CA LEU A 40 21.15 -25.18 9.80
C LEU A 40 20.40 -25.26 8.47
N PHE A 41 20.76 -24.41 7.51
CA PHE A 41 20.13 -24.33 6.19
C PHE A 41 20.63 -25.42 5.24
N CYS A 42 21.76 -26.07 5.54
CA CYS A 42 22.27 -27.20 4.78
C CYS A 42 21.43 -28.47 4.97
N GLN A 43 20.91 -28.67 6.19
CA GLN A 43 19.99 -29.75 6.54
C GLN A 43 18.77 -29.17 7.27
N PRO A 44 17.78 -28.61 6.55
CA PRO A 44 16.65 -27.93 7.17
C PRO A 44 15.80 -28.83 8.07
N SER A 45 15.73 -30.14 7.79
CA SER A 45 15.07 -31.13 8.67
C SER A 45 15.93 -31.60 9.86
N GLY A 46 17.12 -31.03 10.04
CA GLY A 46 18.08 -31.43 11.05
C GLY A 46 19.09 -32.47 10.55
N TRP A 47 20.21 -32.56 11.26
CA TRP A 47 21.31 -33.46 10.95
C TRP A 47 21.05 -34.84 11.55
N GLN A 48 20.76 -35.83 10.70
CA GLN A 48 20.38 -37.19 11.11
C GLN A 48 21.19 -38.25 10.37
N LEU A 49 21.35 -39.42 10.99
CA LEU A 49 21.94 -40.60 10.37
C LEU A 49 20.87 -41.45 9.70
N PHE A 50 21.21 -42.04 8.57
CA PHE A 50 20.32 -42.89 7.78
C PHE A 50 20.84 -44.31 7.72
N THR A 51 19.94 -45.29 7.76
CA THR A 51 20.27 -46.72 7.55
C THR A 51 20.41 -47.07 6.07
N GLU A 52 19.86 -46.23 5.19
CA GLU A 52 19.92 -46.38 3.75
C GLU A 52 20.65 -45.19 3.12
N ARG A 53 21.21 -45.43 1.94
CA ARG A 53 21.99 -44.42 1.22
C ARG A 53 21.11 -43.65 0.27
N ASN A 54 20.82 -42.40 0.61
CA ASN A 54 19.97 -41.54 -0.21
C ASN A 54 20.71 -41.02 -1.46
N PRO A 55 19.98 -40.76 -2.57
CA PRO A 55 20.54 -40.15 -3.76
C PRO A 55 20.92 -38.70 -3.50
N PRO A 56 22.02 -38.17 -4.12
CA PRO A 56 22.42 -36.78 -3.96
C PRO A 56 21.28 -35.81 -4.26
N ASN A 57 21.12 -34.80 -3.41
CA ASN A 57 20.06 -33.81 -3.52
C ASN A 57 20.63 -32.39 -3.73
N PHE A 58 19.79 -31.48 -4.24
CA PHE A 58 20.14 -30.08 -4.39
C PHE A 58 18.93 -29.19 -4.14
N PHE A 59 19.14 -28.09 -3.43
CA PHE A 59 18.17 -27.01 -3.25
C PHE A 59 18.91 -25.68 -3.01
N VAL A 60 18.16 -24.57 -3.06
CA VAL A 60 18.70 -23.23 -2.75
C VAL A 60 17.91 -22.65 -1.59
N ALA A 61 18.58 -22.46 -0.45
CA ALA A 61 18.08 -21.67 0.67
C ALA A 61 18.40 -20.18 0.47
N VAL A 62 17.69 -19.30 1.17
CA VAL A 62 17.93 -17.85 1.12
C VAL A 62 18.07 -17.32 2.53
N LEU A 63 19.16 -16.60 2.77
CA LEU A 63 19.41 -15.83 3.99
C LEU A 63 19.18 -14.35 3.68
N THR A 64 18.48 -13.65 4.56
CA THR A 64 18.29 -12.20 4.45
C THR A 64 19.15 -11.51 5.50
N ASP A 65 19.99 -10.57 5.10
CA ASP A 65 20.84 -9.83 6.04
C ASP A 65 20.14 -8.60 6.64
N ILE A 66 20.87 -7.88 7.51
CA ILE A 66 20.35 -6.69 8.21
C ILE A 66 19.95 -5.54 7.27
N ASN A 67 20.46 -5.52 6.04
CA ASN A 67 20.14 -4.53 5.03
C ASN A 67 18.98 -5.00 4.13
N SER A 68 18.34 -6.12 4.46
CA SER A 68 17.32 -6.79 3.64
C SER A 68 17.85 -7.33 2.30
N GLU A 69 19.16 -7.48 2.15
CA GLU A 69 19.77 -8.10 0.98
C GLU A 69 19.74 -9.62 1.10
N ARG A 70 19.59 -10.30 -0.05
CA ARG A 70 19.40 -11.75 -0.12
C ARG A 70 20.68 -12.47 -0.52
N HIS A 71 21.04 -13.48 0.26
CA HIS A 71 22.14 -14.40 0.00
C HIS A 71 21.57 -15.77 -0.35
N TYR A 72 21.82 -16.22 -1.58
CA TYR A 72 21.38 -17.51 -2.09
C TYR A 72 22.42 -18.57 -1.72
N CYS A 73 22.00 -19.56 -0.93
CA CYS A 73 22.81 -20.68 -0.46
C CYS A 73 22.43 -21.93 -1.24
N ALA A 74 23.19 -22.24 -2.29
CA ALA A 74 22.98 -23.44 -3.10
C ALA A 74 23.61 -24.64 -2.41
N CYS A 75 22.79 -25.53 -1.86
CA CYS A 75 23.19 -26.69 -1.07
C CYS A 75 23.11 -27.96 -1.92
N PHE A 76 24.20 -28.72 -2.02
CA PHE A 76 24.26 -30.03 -2.67
C PHE A 76 24.65 -31.10 -1.65
N THR A 77 23.70 -31.97 -1.26
CA THR A 77 23.95 -32.99 -0.23
C THR A 77 24.15 -34.38 -0.83
N PHE A 78 25.13 -35.11 -0.32
CA PHE A 78 25.34 -36.54 -0.57
C PHE A 78 25.61 -37.28 0.75
N TRP A 79 25.62 -38.62 0.73
CA TRP A 79 25.70 -39.44 1.96
C TRP A 79 26.93 -40.35 1.95
N GLU A 80 27.74 -40.23 3.00
CA GLU A 80 28.93 -41.04 3.23
C GLU A 80 28.74 -42.00 4.41
N THR A 81 29.48 -43.11 4.40
CA THR A 81 29.45 -44.12 5.46
C THR A 81 30.13 -43.61 6.73
N VAL A 82 29.49 -43.81 7.88
CA VAL A 82 30.10 -43.52 9.19
C VAL A 82 30.99 -44.69 9.61
N GLU A 83 32.26 -44.43 9.91
CA GLU A 83 33.16 -45.45 10.47
C GLU A 83 32.69 -45.87 11.87
N SER A 84 32.49 -47.17 12.08
CA SER A 84 32.15 -47.74 13.39
C SER A 84 33.34 -47.54 14.34
N VAL A 85 33.16 -46.71 15.36
CA VAL A 85 34.12 -46.62 16.46
C VAL A 85 33.91 -47.87 17.31
N GLN A 86 34.89 -48.77 17.31
CA GLN A 86 34.94 -49.87 18.27
C GLN A 86 34.84 -49.31 19.69
N PRO A 87 34.04 -49.91 20.59
CA PRO A 87 33.96 -49.44 21.96
C PRO A 87 35.36 -49.63 22.57
N GLN A 88 36.01 -48.52 22.91
CA GLN A 88 37.23 -48.57 23.71
C GLN A 88 36.85 -49.16 25.07
N SER A 89 37.25 -50.41 25.29
CA SER A 89 37.16 -51.10 26.56
C SER A 89 37.97 -50.32 27.59
N HIS A 90 37.29 -49.53 28.41
CA HIS A 90 37.85 -49.06 29.66
C HIS A 90 38.04 -50.28 30.56
N THR A 91 39.28 -50.75 30.67
CA THR A 91 39.73 -51.70 31.67
C THR A 91 39.47 -51.12 33.05
N ARG A 92 38.50 -51.70 33.77
CA ARG A 92 38.38 -51.54 35.22
C ARG A 92 38.37 -52.94 35.82
N ASN A 93 39.48 -53.27 36.50
CA ASN A 93 39.69 -54.51 37.23
C ASN A 93 38.59 -54.75 38.28
N GLY A 94 38.16 -56.01 38.43
CA GLY A 94 37.52 -56.50 39.65
C GLY A 94 36.43 -57.56 39.42
N GLU A 95 36.88 -58.82 39.35
CA GLU A 95 36.27 -60.04 39.90
C GLU A 95 34.83 -60.45 39.50
N GLU A 96 34.80 -61.44 38.60
CA GLU A 96 33.99 -62.68 38.57
C GLU A 96 32.53 -62.64 39.08
N GLU A 97 31.59 -62.86 38.16
CA GLU A 97 30.61 -63.95 38.26
C GLU A 97 29.99 -64.24 36.87
N GLU A 98 30.01 -65.52 36.51
CA GLU A 98 29.60 -66.09 35.22
C GLU A 98 28.07 -66.16 35.13
N GLU A 99 27.48 -65.66 34.04
CA GLU A 99 26.24 -66.21 33.50
C GLU A 99 26.33 -66.32 31.97
N GLU A 100 26.35 -67.56 31.50
CA GLU A 100 26.28 -67.95 30.09
C GLU A 100 24.92 -67.57 29.50
N VAL A 101 24.91 -66.66 28.52
CA VAL A 101 23.78 -66.49 27.60
C VAL A 101 24.28 -66.66 26.16
N ASP A 102 23.79 -67.73 25.55
CA ASP A 102 23.95 -68.13 24.15
C ASP A 102 23.72 -66.94 23.20
N SER A 103 24.79 -66.49 22.55
CA SER A 103 24.78 -65.39 21.57
C SER A 103 25.45 -65.83 20.28
N SER A 104 24.85 -66.82 19.62
CA SER A 104 25.25 -67.33 18.31
C SER A 104 24.38 -66.79 17.15
N LEU A 105 24.18 -65.46 17.11
CA LEU A 105 23.73 -64.74 15.90
C LEU A 105 24.75 -63.63 15.57
N PRO A 106 25.35 -63.60 14.37
CA PRO A 106 26.19 -62.49 13.97
C PRO A 106 25.30 -61.26 13.78
N VAL A 107 25.35 -60.32 14.73
CA VAL A 107 24.81 -58.97 14.54
C VAL A 107 25.65 -58.33 13.43
N GLN A 108 25.11 -58.29 12.21
CA GLN A 108 25.72 -57.48 11.15
C GLN A 108 25.81 -56.04 11.65
N PRO A 109 26.98 -55.38 11.58
CA PRO A 109 27.06 -53.97 11.95
C PRO A 109 26.13 -53.18 11.03
N VAL A 110 25.13 -52.51 11.62
CA VAL A 110 24.22 -51.63 10.87
C VAL A 110 25.08 -50.50 10.29
N GLN A 111 25.22 -50.50 8.97
CA GLN A 111 25.95 -49.46 8.26
C GLN A 111 25.11 -48.18 8.29
N LEU A 112 25.63 -47.13 8.93
CA LEU A 112 24.97 -45.82 9.01
C LEU A 112 25.61 -44.85 8.02
N PHE A 113 24.79 -43.99 7.45
CA PHE A 113 25.19 -42.97 6.49
C PHE A 113 24.92 -41.57 7.04
N ALA A 114 25.91 -40.69 6.97
CA ALA A 114 25.79 -39.30 7.37
C ALA A 114 25.71 -38.37 6.13
N PRO A 115 24.85 -37.34 6.15
CA PRO A 115 24.80 -36.36 5.08
C PRO A 115 26.03 -35.44 5.09
N LYS A 116 26.50 -35.03 3.91
CA LYS A 116 27.56 -34.04 3.68
C LYS A 116 27.11 -33.07 2.58
N SER A 117 27.32 -31.76 2.74
CA SER A 117 26.66 -30.74 1.92
C SER A 117 27.61 -29.70 1.32
N LEU A 118 27.91 -29.75 0.03
CA LEU A 118 28.65 -28.67 -0.65
C LEU A 118 27.76 -27.41 -0.77
N VAL A 119 28.26 -26.20 -0.45
CA VAL A 119 27.42 -24.99 -0.39
C VAL A 119 28.02 -23.77 -1.08
N LEU A 120 27.40 -23.29 -2.15
CA LEU A 120 27.80 -22.00 -2.73
C LEU A 120 26.94 -20.87 -2.14
N VAL A 121 27.58 -19.78 -1.69
CA VAL A 121 26.89 -18.60 -1.17
C VAL A 121 27.10 -17.45 -2.15
N SER A 122 26.00 -16.89 -2.66
CA SER A 122 26.05 -15.84 -3.68
C SER A 122 24.93 -14.81 -3.49
N ARG A 123 25.21 -13.55 -3.81
CA ARG A 123 24.15 -12.52 -3.96
C ARG A 123 23.39 -12.63 -5.28
N LEU A 124 23.85 -13.48 -6.19
CA LEU A 124 23.27 -13.70 -7.51
C LEU A 124 22.42 -14.95 -7.52
N ASP A 125 21.20 -14.88 -8.05
CA ASP A 125 20.29 -16.03 -8.23
C ASP A 125 20.57 -16.77 -9.55
N HIS A 126 21.69 -17.49 -9.61
CA HIS A 126 22.03 -18.36 -10.75
C HIS A 126 21.88 -19.84 -10.39
N THR A 127 20.68 -20.21 -9.92
CA THR A 127 20.35 -21.55 -9.43
C THR A 127 20.84 -22.70 -10.35
N GLU A 128 20.64 -22.60 -11.67
CA GLU A 128 21.06 -23.64 -12.62
C GLU A 128 22.59 -23.76 -12.75
N VAL A 129 23.30 -22.63 -12.78
CA VAL A 129 24.78 -22.60 -12.81
C VAL A 129 25.34 -23.21 -11.53
N PHE A 130 24.77 -22.88 -10.37
CA PHE A 130 25.21 -23.44 -9.09
C PHE A 130 24.97 -24.95 -9.00
N ARG A 131 23.80 -25.43 -9.45
CA ARG A 131 23.49 -26.87 -9.54
C ARG A 131 24.51 -27.60 -10.41
N ASN A 132 24.79 -27.07 -11.59
CA ASN A 132 25.74 -27.66 -12.54
C ASN A 132 27.16 -27.66 -11.99
N SER A 133 27.58 -26.56 -11.36
CA SER A 133 28.93 -26.42 -10.78
C SER A 133 29.15 -27.35 -9.60
N LEU A 134 28.22 -27.43 -8.65
CA LEU A 134 28.29 -28.36 -7.52
C LEU A 134 28.18 -29.82 -7.98
N GLY A 135 27.34 -30.09 -8.97
CA GLY A 135 27.24 -31.42 -9.58
C GLY A 135 28.55 -31.84 -10.26
N LEU A 136 29.26 -30.93 -10.91
CA LEU A 136 30.57 -31.20 -11.51
C LEU A 136 31.63 -31.51 -10.44
N ILE A 137 31.67 -30.74 -9.34
CA ILE A 137 32.57 -30.99 -8.20
C ILE A 137 32.31 -32.39 -7.64
N TYR A 138 31.05 -32.74 -7.39
CA TYR A 138 30.66 -34.08 -6.94
C TYR A 138 31.05 -35.17 -7.94
N THR A 139 30.89 -34.93 -9.23
CA THR A 139 31.25 -35.88 -10.30
C THR A 139 32.75 -36.17 -10.31
N ILE A 140 33.59 -35.13 -10.23
CA ILE A 140 35.05 -35.27 -10.17
C ILE A 140 35.46 -36.10 -8.96
N TYR A 141 34.84 -35.83 -7.80
CA TYR A 141 35.06 -36.56 -6.57
C TYR A 141 34.63 -38.04 -6.67
N VAL A 142 33.39 -38.32 -7.06
CA VAL A 142 32.82 -39.68 -6.97
C VAL A 142 33.32 -40.62 -8.07
N ASP A 143 33.63 -40.08 -9.26
CA ASP A 143 34.15 -40.84 -10.39
C ASP A 143 35.67 -40.76 -10.52
N GLY A 144 36.36 -39.99 -9.67
CA GLY A 144 37.81 -39.89 -9.66
C GLY A 144 38.39 -39.35 -10.96
N LEU A 145 37.79 -38.31 -11.52
CA LEU A 145 38.24 -37.71 -12.78
C LEU A 145 39.63 -37.08 -12.61
N ASN A 146 40.46 -37.13 -13.67
CA ASN A 146 41.81 -36.55 -13.70
C ASN A 146 41.79 -35.02 -13.82
N VAL A 147 41.07 -34.33 -12.94
CA VAL A 147 40.95 -32.86 -12.89
C VAL A 147 41.03 -32.42 -11.43
N SER A 148 41.88 -31.42 -11.12
CA SER A 148 42.00 -30.86 -9.76
C SER A 148 40.72 -30.12 -9.36
N LEU A 149 40.24 -30.37 -8.14
CA LEU A 149 39.08 -29.68 -7.57
C LEU A 149 39.38 -28.20 -7.29
N GLU A 150 40.61 -27.90 -6.88
CA GLU A 150 41.11 -26.54 -6.65
C GLU A 150 41.00 -25.68 -7.91
N ASN A 151 41.32 -26.25 -9.08
CA ASN A 151 41.15 -25.58 -10.38
C ASN A 151 39.68 -25.26 -10.67
N VAL A 152 38.77 -26.20 -10.42
CA VAL A 152 37.33 -26.02 -10.68
C VAL A 152 36.75 -24.94 -9.75
N ILE A 153 37.10 -24.99 -8.46
CA ILE A 153 36.63 -24.03 -7.45
C ILE A 153 37.23 -22.63 -7.71
N GLY A 154 38.53 -22.54 -7.99
CA GLY A 154 39.19 -21.29 -8.36
C GLY A 154 38.58 -20.64 -9.60
N ASN A 155 38.29 -21.43 -10.65
CA ASN A 155 37.61 -20.94 -11.86
C ASN A 155 36.18 -20.47 -11.59
N LEU A 156 35.45 -21.15 -10.69
CA LEU A 156 34.09 -20.76 -10.30
C LEU A 156 34.09 -19.42 -9.55
N LEU A 157 35.01 -19.24 -8.61
CA LEU A 157 35.16 -18.03 -7.81
C LEU A 157 35.62 -16.81 -8.63
N THR A 158 36.40 -17.04 -9.68
CA THR A 158 36.94 -16.00 -10.56
C THR A 158 36.08 -15.77 -11.81
N CYS A 159 34.96 -16.49 -11.92
CA CYS A 159 34.05 -16.38 -13.04
C CYS A 159 33.46 -14.97 -13.15
N THR A 160 33.66 -14.33 -14.31
CA THR A 160 33.05 -13.02 -14.60
C THR A 160 31.60 -13.19 -15.06
N ILE A 161 30.67 -12.64 -14.28
CA ILE A 161 29.25 -12.61 -14.63
C ILE A 161 29.00 -11.45 -15.61
N PRO A 162 28.25 -11.65 -16.72
CA PRO A 162 27.85 -10.56 -17.59
C PRO A 162 27.04 -9.50 -16.83
N ILE A 163 27.26 -8.22 -17.14
CA ILE A 163 26.35 -7.16 -16.69
C ILE A 163 24.96 -7.33 -17.33
N THR A 164 23.94 -6.77 -16.71
CA THR A 164 22.54 -6.79 -17.16
C THR A 164 22.35 -6.23 -18.56
N GLY A 165 21.71 -7.02 -19.44
CA GLY A 165 21.56 -6.73 -20.86
C GLY A 165 22.86 -6.89 -21.67
N GLY A 166 23.91 -7.43 -21.06
CA GLY A 166 25.17 -7.75 -21.71
C GLY A 166 25.10 -9.00 -22.58
N ALA A 167 26.13 -9.21 -23.39
CA ALA A 167 26.27 -10.41 -24.21
C ALA A 167 26.41 -11.68 -23.35
N GLN A 168 25.87 -12.78 -23.84
CA GLN A 168 26.03 -14.11 -23.25
C GLN A 168 27.51 -14.44 -23.03
N ARG A 169 27.84 -15.00 -21.85
CA ARG A 169 29.18 -15.52 -21.53
C ARG A 169 29.12 -17.03 -21.44
N THR A 170 30.08 -17.70 -22.09
CA THR A 170 30.34 -19.12 -21.86
C THR A 170 31.47 -19.23 -20.85
N ILE A 171 31.26 -20.05 -19.81
CA ILE A 171 32.23 -20.34 -18.77
C ILE A 171 32.58 -21.83 -18.82
N SER A 172 33.80 -22.17 -18.43
CA SER A 172 34.29 -23.55 -18.38
C SER A 172 35.06 -23.71 -17.09
N LEU A 173 34.56 -24.56 -16.19
CA LEU A 173 35.21 -24.78 -14.90
C LEU A 173 36.34 -25.82 -14.96
N GLY A 174 36.30 -26.73 -15.95
CA GLY A 174 37.24 -27.85 -16.09
C GLY A 174 36.54 -29.09 -16.63
N ALA A 175 37.24 -30.22 -16.77
CA ALA A 175 36.64 -31.52 -17.16
C ALA A 175 35.79 -31.52 -18.46
N GLY A 176 36.06 -30.61 -19.40
CA GLY A 176 35.27 -30.47 -20.62
C GLY A 176 33.88 -29.83 -20.43
N ASP A 177 33.61 -29.27 -19.25
CA ASP A 177 32.41 -28.52 -18.91
C ASP A 177 32.30 -27.23 -19.73
N ARG A 178 31.08 -26.90 -20.14
CA ARG A 178 30.74 -25.61 -20.75
C ARG A 178 29.37 -25.19 -20.26
N GLN A 179 29.32 -24.10 -19.49
CA GLN A 179 28.08 -23.52 -19.01
C GLN A 179 27.88 -22.14 -19.59
N VAL A 180 26.63 -21.80 -19.81
CA VAL A 180 26.23 -20.51 -20.35
C VAL A 180 25.64 -19.67 -19.24
N ILE A 181 26.10 -18.42 -19.13
CA ILE A 181 25.51 -17.41 -18.25
C ILE A 181 24.93 -16.30 -19.13
N GLN A 182 23.66 -16.00 -18.89
CA GLN A 182 22.97 -14.84 -19.42
C GLN A 182 22.26 -14.13 -18.28
N THR A 183 22.24 -12.81 -18.34
CA THR A 183 21.49 -11.94 -17.43
C THR A 183 20.29 -11.36 -18.16
N PRO A 184 19.22 -10.97 -17.45
CA PRO A 184 18.07 -10.39 -18.09
C PRO A 184 18.42 -9.05 -18.75
N ILE A 185 17.62 -8.61 -19.73
CA ILE A 185 17.82 -7.32 -20.41
C ILE A 185 17.60 -6.15 -19.43
N ASN A 186 16.58 -6.27 -18.59
CA ASN A 186 16.22 -5.34 -17.53
C ASN A 186 16.01 -6.11 -16.21
N ASP A 187 16.81 -5.79 -15.19
CA ASP A 187 16.74 -6.41 -13.86
C ASP A 187 15.53 -5.97 -13.05
N SER A 188 14.88 -4.85 -13.41
CA SER A 188 13.68 -4.42 -12.69
C SER A 188 12.53 -5.41 -12.85
N LEU A 189 12.54 -6.20 -13.93
CA LEU A 189 11.57 -7.25 -14.19
C LEU A 189 12.00 -8.55 -13.50
N PRO A 190 11.16 -9.15 -12.63
CA PRO A 190 11.51 -10.39 -11.94
C PRO A 190 11.85 -11.51 -12.92
N VAL A 191 12.79 -12.38 -12.55
CA VAL A 191 13.08 -13.61 -13.28
C VAL A 191 12.38 -14.77 -12.58
N SER A 192 11.42 -15.41 -13.26
CA SER A 192 10.64 -16.51 -12.68
C SER A 192 10.98 -17.87 -13.26
N SER A 193 11.65 -17.94 -14.41
CA SER A 193 11.84 -19.18 -15.16
C SER A 193 10.51 -19.90 -15.46
N CYS A 194 10.13 -20.89 -14.64
CA CYS A 194 8.84 -21.60 -14.73
C CYS A 194 8.10 -21.67 -13.38
N SER A 195 8.58 -20.96 -12.35
CA SER A 195 8.08 -21.10 -10.99
C SER A 195 6.62 -20.66 -10.85
N VAL A 196 6.19 -19.62 -11.59
CA VAL A 196 4.80 -19.13 -11.54
C VAL A 196 3.86 -20.17 -12.16
N ALA A 197 4.21 -20.73 -13.32
CA ALA A 197 3.40 -21.78 -13.92
C ALA A 197 3.31 -23.03 -13.00
N LEU A 198 4.40 -23.39 -12.32
CA LEU A 198 4.40 -24.50 -11.36
C LEU A 198 3.50 -24.24 -10.15
N LEU A 199 3.52 -23.03 -9.59
CA LEU A 199 2.67 -22.63 -8.47
C LEU A 199 1.18 -22.75 -8.84
N PHE A 200 0.79 -22.24 -10.01
CA PHE A 200 -0.58 -22.38 -10.52
C PHE A 200 -0.97 -23.84 -10.79
N ARG A 201 -0.03 -24.66 -11.26
CA ARG A 201 -0.27 -26.10 -11.46
C ARG A 201 -0.49 -26.84 -10.13
N GLN A 202 0.16 -26.39 -9.05
CA GLN A 202 0.07 -27.01 -7.72
C GLN A 202 -1.20 -26.60 -6.97
N LEU A 203 -1.52 -25.31 -6.96
CA LEU A 203 -2.59 -24.77 -6.11
C LEU A 203 -3.86 -24.38 -6.87
N GLY A 204 -3.80 -24.21 -8.19
CA GLY A 204 -4.92 -23.72 -9.01
C GLY A 204 -5.16 -22.21 -8.88
N ILE A 205 -6.03 -21.68 -9.75
CA ILE A 205 -6.25 -20.22 -9.89
C ILE A 205 -6.73 -19.58 -8.60
N THR A 206 -7.76 -20.16 -7.96
CA THR A 206 -8.42 -19.57 -6.80
C THR A 206 -7.46 -19.41 -5.62
N ASN A 207 -6.74 -20.48 -5.26
CA ASN A 207 -5.80 -20.48 -4.14
C ASN A 207 -4.64 -19.52 -4.37
N VAL A 208 -4.06 -19.48 -5.58
CA VAL A 208 -2.98 -18.53 -5.88
C VAL A 208 -3.47 -17.08 -5.82
N LEU A 209 -4.69 -16.79 -6.26
CA LEU A 209 -5.27 -15.45 -6.10
C LEU A 209 -5.51 -15.07 -4.63
N TYR A 210 -5.91 -16.01 -3.77
CA TYR A 210 -5.98 -15.77 -2.33
C TYR A 210 -4.60 -15.45 -1.74
N LEU A 211 -3.58 -16.25 -2.06
CA LEU A 211 -2.20 -16.00 -1.61
C LEU A 211 -1.65 -14.67 -2.13
N PHE A 212 -1.95 -14.33 -3.38
CA PHE A 212 -1.60 -13.03 -3.96
C PHE A 212 -2.25 -11.88 -3.19
N CYS A 213 -3.54 -11.97 -2.88
CA CYS A 213 -4.23 -10.94 -2.09
C CYS A 213 -3.66 -10.87 -0.67
N ALA A 214 -3.40 -12.02 -0.03
CA ALA A 214 -2.79 -12.11 1.29
C ALA A 214 -1.39 -11.46 1.32
N ALA A 215 -0.58 -11.66 0.29
CA ALA A 215 0.77 -11.08 0.20
C ALA A 215 0.72 -9.56 0.03
N LEU A 216 -0.22 -9.06 -0.76
CA LEU A 216 -0.40 -7.62 -0.98
C LEU A 216 -1.05 -6.88 0.19
N THR A 217 -1.79 -7.60 1.03
CA THR A 217 -2.35 -7.10 2.28
C THR A 217 -1.50 -7.46 3.50
N GLU A 218 -0.25 -7.90 3.26
CA GLU A 218 0.81 -8.08 4.25
C GLU A 218 0.46 -9.10 5.35
N HIS A 219 -0.11 -10.25 4.96
CA HIS A 219 -0.34 -11.38 5.87
C HIS A 219 0.89 -12.31 5.98
N LYS A 220 0.91 -13.13 7.04
CA LYS A 220 1.86 -14.24 7.20
C LYS A 220 1.46 -15.39 6.29
N ILE A 221 2.36 -15.79 5.40
CA ILE A 221 2.15 -16.87 4.43
C ILE A 221 3.21 -17.94 4.65
N LEU A 222 2.75 -19.17 4.83
CA LEU A 222 3.58 -20.34 5.01
C LEU A 222 3.31 -21.35 3.89
N PHE A 223 4.35 -21.75 3.16
CA PHE A 223 4.30 -22.84 2.19
C PHE A 223 4.75 -24.15 2.84
N LEU A 224 4.00 -25.23 2.63
CA LEU A 224 4.34 -26.59 3.05
C LEU A 224 4.60 -27.48 1.85
N SER A 225 5.70 -28.25 1.90
CA SER A 225 5.99 -29.30 0.93
C SER A 225 7.08 -30.23 1.46
N SER A 226 7.09 -31.49 1.02
CA SER A 226 8.20 -32.42 1.21
C SER A 226 9.41 -32.08 0.33
N SER A 227 9.24 -31.18 -0.66
CA SER A 227 10.28 -30.78 -1.61
C SER A 227 10.74 -29.35 -1.36
N TYR A 228 12.00 -29.20 -0.92
CA TYR A 228 12.64 -27.90 -0.75
C TYR A 228 12.66 -27.04 -2.02
N GLN A 229 12.83 -27.66 -3.19
CA GLN A 229 12.79 -26.95 -4.47
C GLN A 229 11.39 -26.34 -4.72
N ARG A 230 10.32 -27.07 -4.40
CA ARG A 230 8.94 -26.56 -4.55
C ARG A 230 8.69 -25.38 -3.60
N LEU A 231 9.19 -25.44 -2.37
CA LEU A 231 9.11 -24.33 -1.41
C LEU A 231 9.80 -23.08 -1.96
N THR A 232 11.04 -23.20 -2.42
CA THR A 232 11.80 -22.09 -3.01
C THR A 232 11.10 -21.52 -4.25
N ASP A 233 10.61 -22.39 -5.14
CA ASP A 233 9.94 -21.96 -6.37
C ASP A 233 8.58 -21.30 -6.09
N ALA A 234 7.79 -21.80 -5.14
CA ALA A 234 6.52 -21.19 -4.74
C ALA A 234 6.71 -19.80 -4.13
N CYS A 235 7.68 -19.64 -3.23
CA CYS A 235 8.03 -18.34 -2.66
C CYS A 235 8.48 -17.35 -3.74
N ARG A 236 9.37 -17.78 -4.64
CA ARG A 236 9.85 -16.98 -5.78
C ARG A 236 8.69 -16.60 -6.73
N ALA A 237 7.79 -17.54 -7.01
CA ALA A 237 6.63 -17.33 -7.86
C ALA A 237 5.68 -16.27 -7.31
N LEU A 238 5.36 -16.34 -6.01
CA LEU A 238 4.51 -15.35 -5.34
C LEU A 238 5.13 -13.95 -5.44
N LEU A 239 6.43 -13.81 -5.17
CA LEU A 239 7.13 -12.54 -5.35
C LEU A 239 7.12 -12.04 -6.81
N ALA A 240 7.26 -12.95 -7.79
CA ALA A 240 7.30 -12.57 -9.20
C ALA A 240 5.95 -12.01 -9.71
N ILE A 241 4.83 -12.49 -9.19
CA ILE A 241 3.49 -12.00 -9.55
C ILE A 241 3.10 -10.73 -8.79
N MET A 242 3.80 -10.33 -7.72
CA MET A 242 3.60 -9.06 -7.01
C MET A 242 4.16 -7.84 -7.75
N PHE A 243 5.02 -8.04 -8.76
CA PHE A 243 5.57 -6.94 -9.56
C PHE A 243 4.46 -6.09 -10.18
N PRO A 244 4.48 -4.75 -10.00
CA PRO A 244 5.64 -3.91 -9.71
C PRO A 244 5.93 -3.62 -8.24
N LEU A 245 5.16 -4.18 -7.31
CA LEU A 245 5.39 -4.04 -5.87
C LEU A 245 6.49 -5.00 -5.42
N LYS A 246 7.32 -4.55 -4.47
CA LYS A 246 8.37 -5.36 -3.85
C LYS A 246 7.96 -5.73 -2.43
N TYR A 247 8.22 -6.97 -2.05
CA TYR A 247 7.95 -7.46 -0.71
C TYR A 247 9.03 -6.99 0.27
N SER A 248 8.61 -6.42 1.40
CA SER A 248 9.47 -5.68 2.33
C SER A 248 9.74 -6.37 3.67
N PHE A 249 9.18 -7.56 3.91
CA PHE A 249 9.29 -8.25 5.20
C PHE A 249 10.14 -9.53 5.11
N THR A 250 10.11 -10.33 6.18
CA THR A 250 10.85 -11.59 6.31
C THR A 250 10.51 -12.56 5.18
N TYR A 251 11.56 -12.98 4.47
CA TYR A 251 11.49 -13.91 3.36
C TYR A 251 12.48 -15.06 3.60
N VAL A 252 11.96 -16.25 3.92
CA VAL A 252 12.77 -17.44 4.21
C VAL A 252 12.16 -18.65 3.50
N PRO A 253 12.51 -18.90 2.21
CA PRO A 253 11.86 -19.93 1.42
C PRO A 253 12.02 -21.35 1.94
N ILE A 254 13.02 -21.58 2.79
CA ILE A 254 13.24 -22.84 3.50
C ILE A 254 13.69 -22.51 4.91
N LEU A 255 12.80 -22.68 5.90
CA LEU A 255 13.08 -22.47 7.31
C LEU A 255 13.57 -23.78 7.95
N PRO A 256 14.74 -23.79 8.60
CA PRO A 256 15.23 -24.93 9.37
C PRO A 256 14.36 -25.25 10.58
N ALA A 257 14.33 -26.52 10.96
CA ALA A 257 13.59 -27.05 12.11
C ALA A 257 13.92 -26.33 13.42
N GLN A 258 15.20 -26.01 13.63
CA GLN A 258 15.66 -25.33 14.84
C GLN A 258 15.17 -23.87 14.95
N LEU A 259 14.63 -23.31 13.86
CA LEU A 259 14.16 -21.92 13.80
C LEU A 259 12.63 -21.82 13.64
N LEU A 260 11.88 -22.89 13.92
CA LEU A 260 10.42 -22.90 13.83
C LEU A 260 9.75 -21.85 14.73
N GLU A 261 10.40 -21.40 15.81
CA GLU A 261 9.92 -20.30 16.66
C GLU A 261 9.68 -18.99 15.89
N VAL A 262 10.38 -18.77 14.77
CA VAL A 262 10.22 -17.59 13.90
C VAL A 262 8.80 -17.49 13.34
N LEU A 263 8.08 -18.61 13.23
CA LEU A 263 6.69 -18.63 12.77
C LEU A 263 5.73 -17.89 13.71
N SER A 264 6.13 -17.69 14.97
CA SER A 264 5.34 -16.95 15.97
C SER A 264 5.63 -15.44 15.95
N THR A 265 6.51 -14.94 15.07
CA THR A 265 6.83 -13.51 14.99
C THR A 265 5.59 -12.68 14.64
N PRO A 266 5.40 -11.47 15.20
CA PRO A 266 4.20 -10.65 14.95
C PRO A 266 4.20 -10.01 13.56
N THR A 267 5.36 -9.95 12.89
CA THR A 267 5.51 -9.31 11.58
C THR A 267 5.08 -10.24 10.44
N PRO A 268 4.61 -9.69 9.31
CA PRO A 268 4.34 -10.48 8.11
C PRO A 268 5.59 -11.25 7.64
N PHE A 269 5.38 -12.42 7.04
CA PHE A 269 6.46 -13.22 6.47
C PHE A 269 5.98 -14.06 5.27
N ILE A 270 6.92 -14.42 4.39
CA ILE A 270 6.75 -15.49 3.41
C ILE A 270 7.80 -16.55 3.73
N ILE A 271 7.36 -17.68 4.25
CA ILE A 271 8.24 -18.76 4.73
C ILE A 271 7.85 -20.09 4.10
N GLY A 272 8.82 -20.95 3.79
CA GLY A 272 8.58 -22.33 3.43
C GLY A 272 9.07 -23.30 4.51
N VAL A 273 8.28 -24.32 4.84
CA VAL A 273 8.60 -25.35 5.85
C VAL A 273 8.42 -26.74 5.25
N SER A 274 9.29 -27.66 5.64
CA SER A 274 9.17 -29.07 5.25
C SER A 274 7.88 -29.67 5.82
N SER A 275 7.13 -30.43 5.02
CA SER A 275 5.88 -31.07 5.45
C SER A 275 6.06 -32.08 6.59
N ILE A 276 7.30 -32.48 6.92
CA ILE A 276 7.61 -33.26 8.12
C ILE A 276 7.17 -32.54 9.40
N PHE A 277 7.19 -31.21 9.42
CA PHE A 277 6.80 -30.38 10.56
C PHE A 277 5.35 -29.87 10.46
N HIS A 278 4.50 -30.58 9.71
CA HIS A 278 3.12 -30.15 9.50
C HIS A 278 2.34 -30.05 10.83
N ALA A 279 2.56 -30.97 11.78
CA ALA A 279 1.86 -30.97 13.06
C ALA A 279 2.10 -29.67 13.85
N GLU A 280 3.34 -29.21 13.91
CA GLU A 280 3.76 -27.99 14.57
C GLU A 280 3.17 -26.74 13.90
N THR A 281 2.97 -26.77 12.57
CA THR A 281 2.36 -25.63 11.86
C THR A 281 0.84 -25.53 12.03
N GLN A 282 0.15 -26.59 12.42
CA GLN A 282 -1.31 -26.55 12.62
C GLN A 282 -1.74 -25.74 13.84
N GLU A 283 -0.83 -25.48 14.78
CA GLU A 283 -1.09 -24.68 15.98
C GLU A 283 -1.08 -23.17 15.71
N LEU A 284 -0.64 -22.74 14.51
CA LEU A 284 -0.54 -21.33 14.14
C LEU A 284 -1.91 -20.74 13.81
N LEU A 285 -2.35 -19.79 14.63
CA LEU A 285 -3.69 -19.20 14.51
C LEU A 285 -3.76 -18.03 13.52
N ASP A 286 -2.65 -17.40 13.15
CA ASP A 286 -2.63 -16.17 12.35
C ASP A 286 -1.83 -16.29 11.04
N VAL A 287 -1.59 -17.52 10.59
CA VAL A 287 -0.75 -17.84 9.42
C VAL A 287 -1.57 -18.52 8.32
N VAL A 288 -1.53 -17.98 7.11
CA VAL A 288 -2.13 -18.61 5.92
C VAL A 288 -1.22 -19.72 5.43
N ILE A 289 -1.71 -20.97 5.45
CA ILE A 289 -0.91 -22.16 5.13
C ILE A 289 -1.27 -22.68 3.74
N ALA A 290 -0.28 -22.78 2.85
CA ALA A 290 -0.39 -23.32 1.51
C ALA A 290 0.34 -24.66 1.39
N ASP A 291 -0.39 -25.76 1.40
CA ASP A 291 0.14 -27.10 1.14
C ASP A 291 0.28 -27.32 -0.36
N LEU A 292 1.53 -27.29 -0.84
CA LEU A 292 1.88 -27.46 -2.25
C LEU A 292 1.78 -28.92 -2.74
N ASP A 293 1.76 -29.89 -1.82
CA ASP A 293 1.67 -31.31 -2.16
C ASP A 293 0.22 -31.78 -2.17
N GLY A 294 -0.60 -31.29 -1.23
CA GLY A 294 -2.04 -31.49 -1.19
C GLY A 294 -2.84 -30.58 -2.13
N GLY A 295 -2.26 -29.45 -2.56
CA GLY A 295 -2.92 -28.50 -3.45
C GLY A 295 -3.96 -27.60 -2.77
N THR A 296 -3.80 -27.36 -1.47
CA THR A 296 -4.81 -26.67 -0.62
C THR A 296 -4.24 -25.43 0.06
N VAL A 297 -5.10 -24.44 0.30
CA VAL A 297 -4.78 -23.26 1.12
C VAL A 297 -5.75 -23.20 2.30
N THR A 298 -5.22 -23.15 3.51
CA THR A 298 -5.95 -23.05 4.76
C THR A 298 -5.79 -21.63 5.31
N ILE A 299 -6.91 -20.98 5.57
CA ILE A 299 -6.96 -19.62 6.15
C ILE A 299 -7.55 -19.77 7.55
N PRO A 300 -6.83 -19.38 8.62
CA PRO A 300 -7.38 -19.42 9.97
C PRO A 300 -8.60 -18.51 10.15
N GLU A 301 -9.49 -18.85 11.08
CA GLU A 301 -10.76 -18.13 11.27
C GLU A 301 -10.59 -16.64 11.67
N CYS A 302 -9.52 -16.31 12.39
CA CYS A 302 -9.24 -14.92 12.79
C CYS A 302 -8.53 -14.09 11.72
N VAL A 303 -8.21 -14.70 10.55
CA VAL A 303 -7.54 -14.01 9.44
C VAL A 303 -8.56 -13.67 8.36
N HIS A 304 -8.79 -12.37 8.15
CA HIS A 304 -9.60 -11.88 7.04
C HIS A 304 -8.71 -11.38 5.89
N ILE A 305 -8.79 -12.05 4.74
CA ILE A 305 -8.07 -11.66 3.51
C ILE A 305 -9.01 -10.86 2.62
N SER A 306 -8.72 -9.57 2.45
CA SER A 306 -9.44 -8.71 1.52
C SER A 306 -9.13 -9.12 0.08
N LEU A 307 -10.15 -9.21 -0.77
CA LEU A 307 -10.00 -9.66 -2.16
C LEU A 307 -9.96 -8.49 -3.13
N LEU A 308 -9.36 -8.72 -4.31
CA LEU A 308 -9.36 -7.76 -5.41
C LEU A 308 -10.77 -7.20 -5.71
N PRO A 309 -10.91 -5.90 -6.02
CA PRO A 309 -12.19 -5.30 -6.35
C PRO A 309 -12.82 -5.90 -7.61
N GLU A 310 -14.15 -6.04 -7.61
CA GLU A 310 -14.89 -6.37 -8.83
C GLU A 310 -15.03 -5.13 -9.74
N PRO A 311 -15.02 -5.29 -11.09
CA PRO A 311 -15.00 -6.53 -11.87
C PRO A 311 -13.58 -7.07 -12.18
N LEU A 312 -12.55 -6.58 -11.48
CA LEU A 312 -11.14 -6.86 -11.79
C LEU A 312 -10.76 -8.30 -11.41
N LEU A 313 -11.25 -8.78 -10.27
CA LEU A 313 -11.07 -10.16 -9.82
C LEU A 313 -11.60 -11.16 -10.85
N GLN A 314 -12.85 -10.98 -11.29
CA GLN A 314 -13.45 -11.86 -12.29
C GLN A 314 -12.70 -11.83 -13.62
N GLN A 315 -12.30 -10.66 -14.10
CA GLN A 315 -11.53 -10.53 -15.34
C GLN A 315 -10.16 -11.22 -15.27
N THR A 316 -9.47 -11.12 -14.12
CA THR A 316 -8.20 -11.81 -13.90
C THR A 316 -8.39 -13.32 -13.89
N ARG A 317 -9.43 -13.83 -13.20
CA ARG A 317 -9.75 -15.27 -13.19
C ARG A 317 -10.03 -15.80 -14.60
N GLU A 318 -10.82 -15.09 -15.39
CA GLU A 318 -11.11 -15.45 -16.78
C GLU A 318 -9.84 -15.46 -17.64
N ALA A 319 -8.99 -14.44 -17.51
CA ALA A 319 -7.72 -14.36 -18.24
C ALA A 319 -6.77 -15.51 -17.87
N LEU A 320 -6.67 -15.86 -16.58
CA LEU A 320 -5.87 -16.99 -16.12
C LEU A 320 -6.42 -18.32 -16.64
N SER A 321 -7.74 -18.52 -16.61
CA SER A 321 -8.38 -19.74 -17.13
C SER A 321 -8.11 -19.93 -18.62
N MET A 322 -8.17 -18.87 -19.44
CA MET A 322 -7.85 -18.96 -20.87
C MET A 322 -6.39 -19.33 -21.15
N VAL A 323 -5.46 -18.98 -20.24
CA VAL A 323 -4.02 -19.28 -20.38
C VAL A 323 -3.67 -20.67 -19.85
N LEU A 324 -4.26 -21.06 -18.72
CA LEU A 324 -3.98 -22.32 -18.06
C LEU A 324 -4.70 -23.49 -18.76
N ASP A 325 -5.95 -23.28 -19.16
CA ASP A 325 -6.85 -24.30 -19.71
C ASP A 325 -7.45 -23.85 -21.06
N PRO A 326 -6.64 -23.62 -22.11
CA PRO A 326 -7.13 -23.12 -23.40
C PRO A 326 -8.13 -24.08 -24.08
N GLU A 327 -8.08 -25.36 -23.75
CA GLU A 327 -8.99 -26.39 -24.27
C GLU A 327 -10.42 -26.23 -23.73
N LEU A 328 -10.60 -25.59 -22.56
CA LEU A 328 -11.90 -25.42 -21.93
C LEU A 328 -12.87 -24.59 -22.79
N GLU A 329 -12.37 -23.62 -23.56
CA GLU A 329 -13.21 -22.77 -24.42
C GLU A 329 -13.84 -23.55 -25.59
N VAL A 330 -13.20 -24.64 -26.01
CA VAL A 330 -13.65 -25.44 -27.16
C VAL A 330 -14.14 -26.83 -26.79
N ALA A 331 -14.18 -27.18 -25.50
CA ALA A 331 -14.53 -28.51 -25.03
C ALA A 331 -15.90 -28.98 -25.53
N ASP A 332 -16.85 -28.06 -25.68
CA ASP A 332 -18.21 -28.32 -26.17
C ASP A 332 -18.36 -28.17 -27.70
N VAL A 333 -17.30 -27.79 -28.42
CA VAL A 333 -17.34 -27.60 -29.88
C VAL A 333 -17.23 -28.96 -30.56
N ALA A 334 -18.27 -29.37 -31.30
CA ALA A 334 -18.32 -30.67 -31.97
C ALA A 334 -17.18 -30.93 -32.98
N PHE A 335 -16.55 -29.87 -33.50
CA PHE A 335 -15.43 -29.92 -34.43
C PHE A 335 -14.35 -28.91 -34.00
N PRO A 336 -13.54 -29.21 -32.98
CA PRO A 336 -12.55 -28.27 -32.46
C PRO A 336 -11.43 -28.05 -33.51
N PRO A 337 -10.87 -26.83 -33.60
CA PRO A 337 -9.75 -26.57 -34.49
C PRO A 337 -8.52 -27.37 -34.05
N SER A 338 -7.80 -27.95 -35.01
CA SER A 338 -6.68 -28.87 -34.79
C SER A 338 -5.39 -28.21 -34.23
N THR A 339 -5.41 -26.91 -33.94
CA THR A 339 -4.22 -26.10 -33.59
C THR A 339 -4.22 -25.59 -32.14
N ILE A 340 -5.07 -26.10 -31.26
CA ILE A 340 -5.04 -25.72 -29.85
C ILE A 340 -4.01 -26.59 -29.15
N SER A 341 -2.81 -26.05 -28.95
CA SER A 341 -1.81 -26.64 -28.06
C SER A 341 -1.53 -25.69 -26.91
N ALA A 342 -1.40 -26.24 -25.70
CA ALA A 342 -0.88 -25.50 -24.58
C ALA A 342 0.52 -24.94 -24.88
N SER A 343 0.79 -23.75 -24.38
CA SER A 343 2.13 -23.15 -24.39
C SER A 343 3.11 -24.03 -23.60
N SER A 344 4.40 -23.99 -23.96
CA SER A 344 5.44 -24.60 -23.10
C SER A 344 5.40 -24.00 -21.70
N LEU A 345 5.78 -24.75 -20.66
CA LEU A 345 5.72 -24.28 -19.27
C LEU A 345 6.45 -22.93 -19.05
N LYS A 346 7.59 -22.74 -19.73
CA LYS A 346 8.34 -21.47 -19.68
C LYS A 346 7.57 -20.30 -20.29
N MET A 347 6.81 -20.54 -21.36
CA MET A 347 6.00 -19.51 -22.00
C MET A 347 4.70 -19.25 -21.23
N GLN A 348 4.03 -20.32 -20.77
CA GLN A 348 2.84 -20.22 -19.94
C GLN A 348 3.11 -19.43 -18.65
N ASP A 349 4.30 -19.60 -18.05
CA ASP A 349 4.77 -18.76 -16.93
C ASP A 349 4.75 -17.26 -17.27
N LYS A 350 5.20 -16.87 -18.47
CA LYS A 350 5.20 -15.48 -18.91
C LYS A 350 3.81 -14.99 -19.27
N GLU A 351 2.95 -15.84 -19.83
CA GLU A 351 1.54 -15.52 -20.10
C GLU A 351 0.79 -15.24 -18.79
N ILE A 352 0.99 -16.06 -17.75
CA ILE A 352 0.42 -15.82 -16.42
C ILE A 352 0.95 -14.50 -15.84
N ARG A 353 2.26 -14.26 -15.87
CA ARG A 353 2.84 -12.99 -15.40
C ARG A 353 2.33 -11.77 -16.17
N ALA A 354 2.09 -11.91 -17.47
CA ALA A 354 1.48 -10.86 -18.28
C ALA A 354 0.03 -10.56 -17.84
N VAL A 355 -0.72 -11.57 -17.35
CA VAL A 355 -2.03 -11.33 -16.72
C VAL A 355 -1.90 -10.47 -15.46
N PHE A 356 -0.94 -10.76 -14.57
CA PHE A 356 -0.69 -9.93 -13.37
C PHE A 356 -0.17 -8.54 -13.69
N LEU A 357 0.67 -8.39 -14.72
CA LEU A 357 1.15 -7.10 -15.17
C LEU A 357 -0.02 -6.23 -15.69
N ARG A 358 -0.95 -6.84 -16.43
CA ARG A 358 -2.21 -6.21 -16.85
C ARG A 358 -3.07 -5.84 -15.64
N LEU A 359 -3.23 -6.74 -14.68
CA LEU A 359 -3.97 -6.49 -13.45
C LEU A 359 -3.41 -5.25 -12.73
N PHE A 360 -2.10 -5.17 -12.49
CA PHE A 360 -1.51 -4.02 -11.83
C PHE A 360 -1.61 -2.73 -12.64
N ALA A 361 -1.50 -2.79 -13.97
CA ALA A 361 -1.69 -1.60 -14.79
C ALA A 361 -3.11 -1.05 -14.66
N GLN A 362 -4.13 -1.91 -14.52
CA GLN A 362 -5.50 -1.48 -14.24
C GLN A 362 -5.71 -1.06 -12.77
N LEU A 363 -5.07 -1.77 -11.83
CA LEU A 363 -5.18 -1.49 -10.40
C LEU A 363 -4.51 -0.16 -10.02
N LEU A 364 -3.39 0.18 -10.66
CA LEU A 364 -2.60 1.38 -10.40
C LEU A 364 -2.71 2.44 -11.52
N GLN A 365 -3.67 2.31 -12.43
CA GLN A 365 -3.85 3.30 -13.48
C GLN A 365 -4.06 4.71 -12.92
N GLY A 366 -3.34 5.68 -13.48
CA GLY A 366 -3.43 7.07 -13.06
C GLY A 366 -2.75 7.40 -11.73
N TYR A 367 -2.03 6.46 -11.10
CA TYR A 367 -1.36 6.72 -9.81
C TYR A 367 -0.41 7.92 -9.85
N ARG A 368 0.24 8.18 -11.00
CA ARG A 368 1.15 9.33 -11.18
C ARG A 368 0.44 10.67 -11.08
N TRP A 369 -0.84 10.75 -11.44
CA TRP A 369 -1.67 11.95 -11.26
C TRP A 369 -2.01 12.22 -9.79
N CYS A 370 -1.73 11.27 -8.90
CA CYS A 370 -1.90 11.39 -7.47
C CYS A 370 -0.55 11.49 -6.74
N LEU A 371 0.55 11.77 -7.45
CA LEU A 371 1.84 12.07 -6.84
C LEU A 371 1.95 13.59 -6.65
N HIS A 372 2.18 14.02 -5.41
CA HIS A 372 2.47 15.39 -5.05
C HIS A 372 3.96 15.61 -4.89
N ILE A 373 4.51 16.57 -5.62
CA ILE A 373 5.89 17.04 -5.45
C ILE A 373 5.90 18.13 -4.40
N ILE A 374 6.58 17.85 -3.30
CA ILE A 374 6.76 18.79 -2.20
C ILE A 374 8.06 19.56 -2.40
N ARG A 375 9.11 18.86 -2.83
CA ARG A 375 10.43 19.42 -3.17
C ARG A 375 11.06 18.64 -4.31
N ILE A 376 11.96 19.29 -5.04
CA ILE A 376 12.76 18.67 -6.11
C ILE A 376 14.21 18.50 -5.64
N HIS A 377 14.73 19.45 -4.85
CA HIS A 377 16.13 19.49 -4.44
C HIS A 377 16.32 19.58 -2.91
N PRO A 378 17.41 19.00 -2.37
CA PRO A 378 18.50 18.29 -3.05
C PRO A 378 18.09 16.89 -3.57
N GLU A 379 17.07 16.30 -2.95
CA GLU A 379 16.44 15.06 -3.41
C GLU A 379 14.92 15.26 -3.50
N PRO A 380 14.24 14.64 -4.48
CA PRO A 380 12.79 14.78 -4.63
C PRO A 380 12.04 14.22 -3.44
N VAL A 381 11.19 15.06 -2.84
CA VAL A 381 10.23 14.65 -1.82
C VAL A 381 8.87 14.51 -2.49
N ILE A 382 8.39 13.27 -2.61
CA ILE A 382 7.16 12.92 -3.32
C ILE A 382 6.23 12.17 -2.37
N ARG A 383 4.95 12.55 -2.36
CA ARG A 383 3.91 11.86 -1.58
C ARG A 383 2.77 11.39 -2.47
N PHE A 384 2.14 10.30 -2.08
CA PHE A 384 0.98 9.77 -2.78
C PHE A 384 -0.31 10.21 -2.11
N HIS A 385 -1.19 10.84 -2.88
CA HIS A 385 -2.46 11.35 -2.41
C HIS A 385 -3.56 10.27 -2.51
N LYS A 386 -3.59 9.38 -1.51
CA LYS A 386 -4.50 8.22 -1.41
C LYS A 386 -5.98 8.57 -1.61
N ALA A 387 -6.50 9.56 -0.91
CA ALA A 387 -7.92 9.91 -0.94
C ALA A 387 -8.39 10.34 -2.35
N ALA A 388 -7.59 11.14 -3.06
CA ALA A 388 -7.88 11.50 -4.46
C ALA A 388 -7.83 10.29 -5.39
N PHE A 389 -6.86 9.40 -5.22
CA PHE A 389 -6.76 8.19 -6.04
C PHE A 389 -7.98 7.29 -5.89
N LEU A 390 -8.42 7.03 -4.66
CA LEU A 390 -9.60 6.21 -4.36
C LEU A 390 -10.90 6.92 -4.76
N GLY A 391 -11.05 8.19 -4.36
CA GLY A 391 -12.26 8.99 -4.58
C GLY A 391 -12.54 9.27 -6.05
N GLN A 392 -11.51 9.55 -6.86
CA GLN A 392 -11.68 9.72 -8.29
C GLN A 392 -12.10 8.42 -8.99
N ARG A 393 -11.77 7.26 -8.42
CA ARG A 393 -12.09 5.94 -8.98
C ARG A 393 -13.34 5.29 -8.39
N GLY A 394 -13.95 5.91 -7.39
CA GLY A 394 -15.10 5.34 -6.68
C GLY A 394 -14.76 4.10 -5.86
N LEU A 395 -13.53 4.02 -5.34
CA LEU A 395 -13.00 2.86 -4.60
C LEU A 395 -12.70 3.19 -3.13
N VAL A 396 -13.32 4.23 -2.55
CA VAL A 396 -13.02 4.66 -1.16
C VAL A 396 -13.43 3.60 -0.13
N GLU A 397 -14.48 2.83 -0.42
CA GLU A 397 -14.97 1.75 0.45
C GLU A 397 -14.32 0.38 0.13
N ASP A 398 -13.37 0.33 -0.82
CA ASP A 398 -12.70 -0.91 -1.18
C ASP A 398 -11.62 -1.27 -0.14
N ASP A 399 -11.88 -2.27 0.69
CA ASP A 399 -11.00 -2.70 1.79
C ASP A 399 -9.64 -3.18 1.28
N PHE A 400 -9.61 -3.94 0.17
CA PHE A 400 -8.37 -4.47 -0.39
C PHE A 400 -7.43 -3.36 -0.85
N LEU A 401 -7.89 -2.47 -1.74
CA LEU A 401 -7.04 -1.41 -2.26
C LEU A 401 -6.63 -0.42 -1.16
N THR A 402 -7.51 -0.18 -0.19
CA THR A 402 -7.20 0.65 0.98
C THR A 402 -6.01 0.10 1.76
N LYS A 403 -6.01 -1.20 2.07
CA LYS A 403 -4.90 -1.89 2.76
C LYS A 403 -3.62 -1.92 1.92
N VAL A 404 -3.73 -2.22 0.61
CA VAL A 404 -2.56 -2.23 -0.28
C VAL A 404 -1.87 -0.87 -0.34
N LEU A 405 -2.63 0.23 -0.41
CA LEU A 405 -2.08 1.58 -0.47
C LEU A 405 -1.48 2.06 0.86
N GLU A 406 -1.82 1.41 1.98
CA GLU A 406 -1.24 1.65 3.30
C GLU A 406 -0.03 0.76 3.59
N GLY A 407 0.12 -0.34 2.86
CA GLY A 407 1.19 -1.31 3.03
C GLY A 407 2.59 -0.76 2.70
N MET A 408 3.59 -1.33 3.36
CA MET A 408 5.01 -1.09 3.14
C MET A 408 5.44 -1.38 1.71
N ALA A 409 4.84 -2.38 1.05
CA ALA A 409 5.13 -2.69 -0.35
C ALA A 409 4.77 -1.52 -1.29
N PHE A 410 3.65 -0.85 -1.05
CA PHE A 410 3.23 0.32 -1.83
C PHE A 410 4.03 1.58 -1.46
N ALA A 411 4.38 1.76 -0.18
CA ALA A 411 5.30 2.82 0.22
C ALA A 411 6.64 2.72 -0.52
N GLY A 412 7.24 1.52 -0.60
CA GLY A 412 8.44 1.25 -1.39
C GLY A 412 8.25 1.53 -2.88
N PHE A 413 7.08 1.18 -3.44
CA PHE A 413 6.73 1.50 -4.81
C PHE A 413 6.70 3.01 -5.09
N VAL A 414 6.12 3.82 -4.19
CA VAL A 414 6.11 5.29 -4.34
C VAL A 414 7.52 5.86 -4.26
N THR A 415 8.35 5.38 -3.33
CA THR A 415 9.75 5.81 -3.19
C THR A 415 10.57 5.51 -4.44
N GLU A 416 10.49 4.29 -4.96
CA GLU A 416 11.28 3.87 -6.13
C GLU A 416 10.74 4.45 -7.44
N ARG A 417 9.42 4.45 -7.64
CA ARG A 417 8.79 4.78 -8.93
C ARG A 417 8.19 6.17 -8.99
N GLY A 418 8.08 6.88 -7.88
CA GLY A 418 7.56 8.24 -7.80
C GLY A 418 8.44 9.24 -8.55
N ALA A 419 9.77 9.08 -8.46
CA ALA A 419 10.74 9.95 -9.10
C ALA A 419 10.41 10.18 -10.60
N PRO A 420 10.31 11.43 -11.07
CA PRO A 420 9.87 11.74 -12.43
C PRO A 420 10.97 11.58 -13.49
N TYR A 421 12.24 11.50 -13.09
CA TYR A 421 13.38 11.29 -13.99
C TYR A 421 14.21 10.07 -13.56
N ARG A 422 13.96 8.93 -14.20
CA ARG A 422 14.59 7.63 -13.88
C ARG A 422 14.56 6.69 -15.09
N PRO A 423 15.25 5.53 -15.06
CA PRO A 423 15.01 4.48 -16.04
C PRO A 423 13.56 3.99 -15.99
N ILE A 424 12.99 3.67 -17.15
CA ILE A 424 11.63 3.13 -17.28
C ILE A 424 11.67 1.63 -17.59
N ASP A 425 10.64 0.91 -17.17
CA ASP A 425 10.45 -0.49 -17.49
C ASP A 425 9.08 -0.80 -18.10
N LEU A 426 8.83 -2.09 -18.33
CA LEU A 426 7.62 -2.55 -19.02
C LEU A 426 6.33 -2.15 -18.28
N PHE A 427 6.34 -2.03 -16.95
CA PHE A 427 5.16 -1.58 -16.20
C PHE A 427 4.87 -0.10 -16.47
N ASP A 428 5.92 0.74 -16.49
CA ASP A 428 5.77 2.17 -16.78
C ASP A 428 5.21 2.40 -18.18
N GLU A 429 5.70 1.66 -19.18
CA GLU A 429 5.17 1.69 -20.55
C GLU A 429 3.69 1.29 -20.60
N LEU A 430 3.33 0.21 -19.89
CA LEU A 430 1.98 -0.34 -19.90
C LEU A 430 0.97 0.63 -19.28
N VAL A 431 1.30 1.22 -18.12
CA VAL A 431 0.44 2.22 -17.44
C VAL A 431 0.30 3.49 -18.26
N ALA A 432 1.37 3.93 -18.91
CA ALA A 432 1.35 5.17 -19.66
C ALA A 432 0.56 5.07 -20.98
N TYR A 433 0.74 3.97 -21.72
CA TYR A 433 0.31 3.90 -23.12
C TYR A 433 -0.76 2.83 -23.40
N GLU A 434 -0.78 1.72 -22.67
CA GLU A 434 -1.61 0.56 -23.03
C GLU A 434 -2.92 0.46 -22.24
N VAL A 435 -3.10 1.22 -21.14
CA VAL A 435 -4.35 1.23 -20.36
C VAL A 435 -5.57 1.53 -21.25
N LYS A 436 -5.47 2.47 -22.18
CA LYS A 436 -6.57 2.78 -23.13
C LYS A 436 -6.92 1.58 -24.02
N ARG A 437 -5.91 0.86 -24.51
CA ARG A 437 -6.09 -0.37 -25.30
C ARG A 437 -6.77 -1.46 -24.47
N MET A 438 -6.34 -1.65 -23.22
CA MET A 438 -6.93 -2.64 -22.31
C MET A 438 -8.42 -2.39 -22.04
N HIS A 439 -8.84 -1.12 -21.94
CA HIS A 439 -10.26 -0.77 -21.84
C HIS A 439 -11.02 -1.07 -23.14
N ALA A 440 -10.42 -0.80 -24.30
CA ALA A 440 -11.02 -1.08 -25.60
C ALA A 440 -11.16 -2.59 -25.91
N ASP A 441 -10.26 -3.41 -25.35
CA ASP A 441 -10.28 -4.86 -25.49
C ASP A 441 -11.26 -5.56 -24.55
N LYS A 442 -11.85 -4.81 -23.59
CA LYS A 442 -12.80 -5.35 -22.60
C LYS A 442 -13.98 -6.03 -23.30
N GLY A 443 -14.27 -7.26 -22.90
CA GLY A 443 -15.33 -8.10 -23.48
C GLY A 443 -14.93 -8.89 -24.73
N ASN A 444 -13.70 -8.71 -25.26
CA ASN A 444 -13.19 -9.51 -26.38
C ASN A 444 -12.02 -10.41 -25.94
N LYS A 445 -12.33 -11.67 -25.63
CA LYS A 445 -11.37 -12.69 -25.17
C LYS A 445 -10.15 -12.83 -26.08
N GLN A 446 -10.34 -12.83 -27.40
CA GLN A 446 -9.27 -13.02 -28.38
C GLN A 446 -8.30 -11.84 -28.43
N LYS A 447 -8.77 -10.60 -28.27
CA LYS A 447 -7.89 -9.43 -28.18
C LYS A 447 -7.12 -9.42 -26.87
N ILE A 448 -7.78 -9.77 -25.76
CA ILE A 448 -7.16 -9.91 -24.44
C ILE A 448 -6.01 -10.94 -24.48
N LEU A 449 -6.28 -12.14 -25.01
CA LEU A 449 -5.27 -13.20 -25.14
C LEU A 449 -4.09 -12.78 -26.01
N ARG A 450 -4.34 -12.08 -27.11
CA ARG A 450 -3.27 -11.57 -27.98
C ARG A 450 -2.36 -10.59 -27.25
N HIS A 451 -2.94 -9.65 -26.51
CA HIS A 451 -2.16 -8.71 -25.71
C HIS A 451 -1.38 -9.42 -24.60
N ILE A 452 -1.96 -10.43 -23.95
CA ILE A 452 -1.24 -11.28 -22.98
C ILE A 452 -0.02 -11.93 -23.64
N LYS A 453 -0.17 -12.52 -24.83
CA LYS A 453 0.93 -13.14 -25.58
C LYS A 453 2.02 -12.14 -25.99
N GLU A 454 1.64 -10.95 -26.44
CA GLU A 454 2.59 -9.87 -26.77
C GLU A 454 3.44 -9.46 -25.55
N LEU A 455 2.83 -9.32 -24.37
CA LEU A 455 3.54 -9.04 -23.13
C LEU A 455 4.39 -10.22 -22.66
N ALA A 456 3.88 -11.44 -22.78
CA ALA A 456 4.60 -12.66 -22.45
C ALA A 456 5.88 -12.81 -23.28
N GLU A 457 5.83 -12.46 -24.57
CA GLU A 457 7.02 -12.44 -25.43
C GLU A 457 8.06 -11.41 -24.97
N LYS A 458 7.64 -10.21 -24.53
CA LYS A 458 8.56 -9.21 -23.97
C LYS A 458 9.24 -9.74 -22.70
N LEU A 459 8.48 -10.36 -21.80
CA LEU A 459 9.02 -10.99 -20.59
C LEU A 459 9.96 -12.18 -20.91
N TYR A 460 9.60 -13.01 -21.89
CA TYR A 460 10.41 -14.14 -22.32
C TYR A 460 11.76 -13.68 -22.91
N LYS A 461 11.73 -12.68 -23.79
CA LYS A 461 12.94 -12.06 -24.37
C LYS A 461 13.80 -11.38 -23.32
N ASN A 462 13.19 -10.78 -22.29
CA ASN A 462 13.92 -10.20 -21.17
C ASN A 462 14.76 -11.25 -20.44
N GLU A 463 14.18 -12.41 -20.10
CA GLU A 463 14.89 -13.49 -19.39
C GLU A 463 15.81 -14.31 -20.32
N ASN A 464 15.50 -14.38 -21.61
CA ASN A 464 16.21 -15.21 -22.59
C ASN A 464 16.58 -14.37 -23.82
N PRO A 465 17.53 -13.42 -23.69
CA PRO A 465 17.96 -12.59 -24.82
C PRO A 465 18.58 -13.40 -25.95
N TYR A 466 19.17 -14.57 -25.65
CA TYR A 466 19.84 -15.44 -26.63
C TYR A 466 19.36 -16.90 -26.56
N PRO A 467 18.13 -17.21 -27.03
CA PRO A 467 17.50 -18.52 -26.81
C PRO A 467 18.15 -19.68 -27.60
N ALA A 468 18.88 -19.39 -28.68
CA ALA A 468 19.44 -20.39 -29.59
C ALA A 468 20.70 -21.14 -29.07
N VAL A 469 21.31 -20.68 -27.96
CA VAL A 469 22.66 -21.14 -27.51
C VAL A 469 22.66 -21.66 -26.07
N THR A 470 21.56 -22.26 -25.60
CA THR A 470 21.36 -22.71 -24.21
C THR A 470 22.03 -24.05 -23.85
N MET A 471 23.03 -24.50 -24.60
CA MET A 471 23.66 -25.80 -24.38
C MET A 471 24.63 -25.77 -23.19
N HIS A 472 24.15 -26.17 -22.01
CA HIS A 472 25.01 -26.59 -20.91
C HIS A 472 25.55 -27.98 -21.21
N LYS A 473 26.88 -28.12 -21.30
CA LYS A 473 27.55 -29.41 -21.39
C LYS A 473 28.27 -29.65 -20.07
N VAL A 474 27.61 -30.36 -19.16
CA VAL A 474 28.14 -30.66 -17.83
C VAL A 474 28.32 -32.17 -17.71
N GLN A 475 29.46 -32.60 -17.18
CA GLN A 475 29.68 -34.01 -16.89
C GLN A 475 28.81 -34.42 -15.71
N LYS A 476 28.04 -35.51 -15.87
CA LYS A 476 27.20 -36.07 -14.81
C LYS A 476 27.89 -37.28 -14.18
N PRO A 477 27.61 -37.58 -12.90
CA PRO A 477 28.11 -38.79 -12.27
C PRO A 477 27.63 -40.04 -13.01
N ALA A 478 28.43 -41.10 -13.03
CA ALA A 478 28.01 -42.39 -13.55
C ALA A 478 26.75 -42.89 -12.82
N GLU A 479 25.83 -43.54 -13.54
CA GLU A 479 24.61 -44.07 -12.93
C GLU A 479 24.94 -45.04 -11.77
N GLY A 480 24.25 -44.88 -10.64
CA GLY A 480 24.48 -45.68 -9.44
C GLY A 480 25.82 -45.43 -8.71
N CYS A 481 26.62 -44.43 -9.09
CA CYS A 481 27.90 -44.12 -8.41
C CYS A 481 27.75 -43.87 -6.90
N HIS A 482 26.62 -43.30 -6.48
CA HIS A 482 26.29 -43.06 -5.07
C HIS A 482 26.12 -44.36 -4.28
N LEU A 483 25.82 -45.50 -4.92
CA LEU A 483 25.66 -46.81 -4.27
C LEU A 483 26.98 -47.59 -4.12
N ARG A 484 28.11 -47.09 -4.63
CA ARG A 484 29.40 -47.79 -4.57
C ARG A 484 29.83 -48.03 -3.12
N LEU A 485 30.08 -49.30 -2.77
CA LEU A 485 30.41 -49.75 -1.40
C LEU A 485 31.66 -49.07 -0.80
N HIS A 486 32.65 -48.75 -1.65
CA HIS A 486 33.87 -48.07 -1.24
C HIS A 486 33.97 -46.70 -1.93
N GLN A 487 33.75 -45.63 -1.18
CA GLN A 487 34.03 -44.26 -1.58
C GLN A 487 35.13 -43.71 -0.67
N LYS A 488 36.08 -42.97 -1.25
CA LYS A 488 37.06 -42.23 -0.46
C LYS A 488 36.36 -41.03 0.19
N PRO A 489 36.76 -40.58 1.39
CA PRO A 489 36.25 -39.33 1.96
C PRO A 489 36.50 -38.16 1.00
N PHE A 490 35.61 -37.16 0.99
CA PHE A 490 35.84 -35.92 0.26
C PHE A 490 37.20 -35.29 0.65
N PRO A 491 38.06 -34.91 -0.31
CA PRO A 491 39.42 -34.46 -0.02
C PRO A 491 39.43 -33.06 0.64
N ARG A 492 40.48 -32.79 1.42
CA ARG A 492 40.82 -31.41 1.81
C ARG A 492 41.46 -30.68 0.63
N LEU A 493 40.98 -29.48 0.36
CA LEU A 493 41.45 -28.63 -0.73
C LEU A 493 42.72 -27.87 -0.31
N ASP A 494 43.65 -27.69 -1.25
CA ASP A 494 44.84 -26.85 -1.02
C ASP A 494 44.51 -25.35 -1.21
N GLU A 495 44.48 -24.61 -0.09
CA GLU A 495 44.15 -23.18 -0.07
C GLU A 495 45.12 -22.35 -0.92
N GLY A 496 46.43 -22.64 -0.84
CA GLY A 496 47.45 -21.90 -1.59
C GLY A 496 47.23 -21.96 -3.10
N THR A 497 46.83 -23.12 -3.61
CA THR A 497 46.48 -23.30 -5.03
C THR A 497 45.22 -22.51 -5.41
N VAL A 498 44.15 -22.58 -4.61
CA VAL A 498 42.90 -21.83 -4.89
C VAL A 498 43.16 -20.31 -4.88
N GLN A 499 43.88 -19.82 -3.87
CA GLN A 499 44.24 -18.40 -3.76
C GLN A 499 45.13 -17.96 -4.93
N TRP A 500 46.11 -18.77 -5.33
CA TRP A 500 46.96 -18.47 -6.49
C TRP A 500 46.17 -18.33 -7.79
N ILE A 501 45.14 -19.16 -8.01
CA ILE A 501 44.24 -19.05 -9.17
C ILE A 501 43.46 -17.73 -9.13
N ILE A 502 42.96 -17.34 -7.95
CA ILE A 502 42.24 -16.08 -7.74
C ILE A 502 43.15 -14.88 -8.01
N ASP A 503 44.36 -14.90 -7.48
CA ASP A 503 45.34 -13.82 -7.69
C ASP A 503 45.72 -13.71 -9.17
N GLN A 504 45.90 -14.85 -9.85
CA GLN A 504 46.18 -14.88 -11.28
C GLN A 504 45.02 -14.31 -12.11
N ALA A 505 43.77 -14.66 -11.77
CA ALA A 505 42.60 -14.12 -12.45
C ALA A 505 42.43 -12.62 -12.18
N THR A 506 42.63 -12.19 -10.94
CA THR A 506 42.55 -10.78 -10.52
C THR A 506 43.60 -9.94 -11.27
N ALA A 507 44.83 -10.42 -11.38
CA ALA A 507 45.89 -9.77 -12.16
C ALA A 507 45.52 -9.63 -13.66
N LYS A 508 44.85 -10.64 -14.25
CA LYS A 508 44.34 -10.54 -15.63
C LYS A 508 43.25 -9.48 -15.76
N MET A 509 42.40 -9.31 -14.75
CA MET A 509 41.29 -8.35 -14.77
C MET A 509 41.70 -6.89 -14.54
N GLN A 510 42.83 -6.61 -13.88
CA GLN A 510 43.33 -5.24 -13.67
C GLN A 510 43.62 -4.47 -14.99
N THR A 511 43.79 -5.19 -16.10
CA THR A 511 44.02 -4.60 -17.43
C THR A 511 42.74 -4.47 -18.26
N ALA A 512 41.60 -4.97 -17.78
CA ALA A 512 40.33 -4.92 -18.48
C ALA A 512 39.60 -3.59 -18.18
N PRO A 513 39.05 -2.91 -19.20
CA PRO A 513 38.24 -1.73 -18.96
C PRO A 513 37.02 -2.05 -18.09
N PRO A 514 36.62 -1.17 -17.14
CA PRO A 514 35.46 -1.41 -16.30
C PRO A 514 34.20 -1.51 -17.15
N ALA A 515 33.40 -2.55 -16.90
CA ALA A 515 32.10 -2.70 -17.55
C ALA A 515 31.13 -1.70 -16.93
N VAL A 516 30.97 -0.54 -17.56
CA VAL A 516 30.01 0.49 -17.12
C VAL A 516 28.77 0.43 -18.00
N LYS A 517 27.62 0.16 -17.39
CA LYS A 517 26.32 0.33 -18.06
C LYS A 517 25.94 1.81 -17.98
N ALA A 518 25.75 2.45 -19.13
CA ALA A 518 25.14 3.78 -19.16
C ALA A 518 23.63 3.63 -18.92
N GLU A 519 23.16 3.88 -17.71
CA GLU A 519 21.74 3.96 -17.43
C GLU A 519 21.14 5.20 -18.11
N LYS A 520 20.27 4.97 -19.09
CA LYS A 520 19.58 6.04 -19.79
C LYS A 520 18.35 6.46 -18.97
N LYS A 521 18.53 7.46 -18.10
CA LYS A 521 17.41 8.11 -17.41
C LYS A 521 16.58 8.93 -18.40
N CYS A 522 15.26 8.91 -18.24
CA CYS A 522 14.35 9.73 -19.03
C CYS A 522 13.18 10.21 -18.16
N MET A 523 12.39 11.13 -18.71
CA MET A 523 11.13 11.52 -18.10
C MET A 523 10.17 10.34 -18.08
N VAL A 524 9.57 10.06 -16.92
CA VAL A 524 8.56 9.02 -16.77
C VAL A 524 7.19 9.59 -17.15
N PRO A 525 6.52 9.05 -18.19
CA PRO A 525 5.23 9.56 -18.63
C PRO A 525 4.13 9.39 -17.56
N SER A 526 3.31 10.43 -17.35
CA SER A 526 2.21 10.41 -16.35
C SER A 526 1.02 9.53 -16.76
N GLY A 527 0.91 9.17 -18.04
CA GLY A 527 -0.22 8.41 -18.58
C GLY A 527 -1.52 9.20 -18.63
N THR A 528 -2.64 8.50 -18.83
CA THR A 528 -3.96 9.13 -19.02
C THR A 528 -4.53 9.62 -17.68
N PRO A 529 -5.05 10.86 -17.58
CA PRO A 529 -5.72 11.35 -16.37
C PRO A 529 -6.89 10.45 -15.94
N ILE A 530 -7.09 10.28 -14.63
CA ILE A 530 -8.16 9.43 -14.07
C ILE A 530 -9.55 9.91 -14.52
N ALA A 531 -9.79 11.23 -14.54
CA ALA A 531 -11.06 11.81 -14.97
C ALA A 531 -11.44 11.42 -16.41
N ALA A 532 -10.48 11.46 -17.33
CA ALA A 532 -10.68 11.11 -18.74
C ALA A 532 -11.01 9.62 -18.96
N ILE A 533 -10.72 8.75 -17.98
CA ILE A 533 -11.00 7.31 -18.04
C ILE A 533 -12.47 7.02 -17.65
N LEU A 534 -13.04 7.79 -16.73
CA LEU A 534 -14.34 7.50 -16.10
C LEU A 534 -15.53 8.27 -16.70
N GLU A 535 -15.30 9.33 -17.46
CA GLU A 535 -16.34 10.17 -18.08
C GLU A 535 -17.24 9.46 -19.12
N ARG A 536 -17.05 8.16 -19.38
CA ARG A 536 -17.79 7.44 -20.43
C ARG A 536 -19.14 6.82 -20.02
N ASN A 537 -19.56 6.91 -18.76
CA ASN A 537 -20.88 6.42 -18.30
C ASN A 537 -21.97 7.52 -18.40
N GLY A 538 -22.26 7.93 -19.64
CA GLY A 538 -23.02 9.14 -20.01
C GLY A 538 -24.55 9.15 -19.86
N ASN A 539 -25.17 8.37 -18.96
CA ASN A 539 -26.64 8.34 -18.84
C ASN A 539 -27.22 9.21 -17.71
N ALA A 540 -26.39 9.91 -16.92
CA ALA A 540 -26.82 10.75 -15.79
C ALA A 540 -26.93 12.27 -16.09
N LEU A 541 -26.58 12.71 -17.31
CA LEU A 541 -26.31 14.12 -17.62
C LEU A 541 -27.57 15.00 -17.81
N ALA A 542 -28.72 14.45 -18.19
CA ALA A 542 -29.91 15.25 -18.49
C ALA A 542 -30.62 15.78 -17.22
N ASN A 543 -30.71 14.95 -16.17
CA ASN A 543 -31.36 15.33 -14.90
C ASN A 543 -30.47 16.21 -14.00
N SER A 544 -29.15 16.16 -14.18
CA SER A 544 -28.20 17.02 -13.46
C SER A 544 -28.24 18.46 -13.99
N ALA A 545 -28.29 18.66 -15.30
CA ALA A 545 -28.24 20.00 -15.92
C ALA A 545 -29.28 20.99 -15.35
N ARG A 546 -30.55 20.57 -15.23
CA ARG A 546 -31.62 21.41 -14.65
C ARG A 546 -31.39 21.74 -13.18
N ARG A 547 -30.82 20.80 -12.40
CA ARG A 547 -30.49 21.03 -10.99
C ARG A 547 -29.34 22.02 -10.84
N LEU A 548 -28.31 21.91 -11.69
CA LEU A 548 -27.19 22.85 -11.71
C LEU A 548 -27.66 24.26 -12.08
N GLU A 549 -28.58 24.38 -13.04
CA GLU A 549 -29.15 25.67 -13.44
C GLU A 549 -29.93 26.37 -12.31
N VAL A 550 -30.64 25.60 -11.48
CA VAL A 550 -31.33 26.13 -10.29
C VAL A 550 -30.31 26.68 -9.27
N VAL A 551 -29.16 26.01 -9.12
CA VAL A 551 -28.06 26.49 -8.27
C VAL A 551 -27.51 27.81 -8.79
N ARG A 552 -27.14 27.88 -10.08
CA ARG A 552 -26.62 29.11 -10.72
C ARG A 552 -27.56 30.29 -10.56
N ASN A 553 -28.84 30.11 -10.94
CA ASN A 553 -29.84 31.18 -10.84
C ASN A 553 -30.03 31.69 -9.41
N CYS A 554 -30.02 30.81 -8.41
CA CYS A 554 -30.14 31.23 -7.02
C CYS A 554 -28.94 32.08 -6.59
N ILE A 555 -27.72 31.69 -6.96
CA ILE A 555 -26.51 32.46 -6.66
C ILE A 555 -26.58 33.82 -7.36
N SER A 556 -26.89 33.86 -8.65
CA SER A 556 -27.06 35.11 -9.39
C SER A 556 -28.08 36.03 -8.72
N TYR A 557 -29.23 35.53 -8.26
CA TYR A 557 -30.22 36.33 -7.53
C TYR A 557 -29.71 36.86 -6.19
N VAL A 558 -28.88 36.11 -5.46
CA VAL A 558 -28.23 36.60 -4.24
C VAL A 558 -27.32 37.79 -4.58
N PHE A 559 -26.45 37.63 -5.58
CA PHE A 559 -25.51 38.70 -5.95
C PHE A 559 -26.18 39.88 -6.67
N GLU A 560 -27.33 39.70 -7.32
CA GLU A 560 -28.15 40.78 -7.91
C GLU A 560 -29.08 41.48 -6.89
N ASN A 561 -28.99 41.11 -5.62
CA ASN A 561 -29.85 41.63 -4.54
C ASN A 561 -31.36 41.33 -4.73
N LYS A 562 -31.70 40.26 -5.44
CA LYS A 562 -33.07 39.76 -5.65
C LYS A 562 -33.44 38.72 -4.57
N MET A 563 -33.38 39.12 -3.31
CA MET A 563 -33.50 38.23 -2.14
C MET A 563 -34.81 37.43 -2.07
N LEU A 564 -35.92 37.98 -2.57
CA LEU A 564 -37.22 37.30 -2.61
C LEU A 564 -37.21 36.08 -3.55
N GLU A 565 -36.57 36.20 -4.71
CA GLU A 565 -36.48 35.10 -5.69
C GLU A 565 -35.45 34.06 -5.23
N ALA A 566 -34.31 34.50 -4.68
CA ALA A 566 -33.35 33.60 -4.04
C ALA A 566 -33.99 32.77 -2.92
N LYS A 567 -34.83 33.39 -2.07
CA LYS A 567 -35.56 32.71 -1.00
C LYS A 567 -36.51 31.62 -1.52
N LYS A 568 -37.17 31.82 -2.67
CA LYS A 568 -38.03 30.81 -3.29
C LYS A 568 -37.24 29.61 -3.82
N LEU A 569 -36.05 29.84 -4.37
CA LEU A 569 -35.21 28.79 -4.94
C LEU A 569 -34.38 28.03 -3.89
N LEU A 570 -34.07 28.66 -2.76
CA LEU A 570 -33.19 28.10 -1.72
C LEU A 570 -33.54 26.66 -1.29
N PRO A 571 -34.81 26.27 -1.01
CA PRO A 571 -35.13 24.89 -0.65
C PRO A 571 -34.80 23.88 -1.76
N ALA A 572 -34.95 24.27 -3.03
CA ALA A 572 -34.59 23.43 -4.16
C ALA A 572 -33.07 23.30 -4.31
N VAL A 573 -32.33 24.39 -4.09
CA VAL A 573 -30.86 24.41 -4.06
C VAL A 573 -30.31 23.51 -2.96
N LEU A 574 -30.80 23.65 -1.72
CA LEU A 574 -30.36 22.81 -0.60
C LEU A 574 -30.62 21.32 -0.86
N ARG A 575 -31.74 20.97 -1.50
CA ARG A 575 -31.99 19.58 -1.94
C ARG A 575 -31.04 19.13 -3.05
N ALA A 576 -30.67 20.01 -3.99
CA ALA A 576 -29.73 19.70 -5.05
C ALA A 576 -28.30 19.46 -4.51
N MET A 577 -27.91 20.14 -3.42
CA MET A 577 -26.58 20.03 -2.78
C MET A 577 -26.26 18.65 -2.21
N LYS A 578 -27.26 17.76 -2.06
CA LYS A 578 -27.01 16.34 -1.77
C LYS A 578 -26.20 15.63 -2.87
N GLY A 579 -26.20 16.18 -4.09
CA GLY A 579 -25.42 15.67 -5.21
C GLY A 579 -24.08 16.39 -5.39
N ARG A 580 -23.00 15.62 -5.60
CA ARG A 580 -21.63 16.13 -5.83
C ARG A 580 -21.53 17.23 -6.88
N ALA A 581 -22.19 17.06 -8.03
CA ALA A 581 -22.13 18.03 -9.12
C ALA A 581 -22.69 19.41 -8.74
N ALA A 582 -23.74 19.46 -7.91
CA ALA A 582 -24.33 20.71 -7.44
C ALA A 582 -23.41 21.43 -6.44
N ARG A 583 -22.73 20.68 -5.57
CA ARG A 583 -21.72 21.22 -4.64
C ARG A 583 -20.55 21.85 -5.40
N HIS A 584 -20.01 21.15 -6.39
CA HIS A 584 -18.96 21.71 -7.24
C HIS A 584 -19.42 22.95 -8.01
N CYS A 585 -20.64 22.92 -8.57
CA CYS A 585 -21.21 24.09 -9.25
C CYS A 585 -21.31 25.30 -8.31
N LEU A 586 -21.76 25.13 -7.07
CA LEU A 586 -21.77 26.23 -6.08
C LEU A 586 -20.36 26.80 -5.88
N THR A 587 -19.37 25.95 -5.64
CA THR A 587 -18.00 26.40 -5.39
C THR A 587 -17.41 27.17 -6.57
N GLN A 588 -17.70 26.74 -7.80
CA GLN A 588 -17.26 27.41 -9.02
C GLN A 588 -17.90 28.79 -9.18
N GLU A 589 -19.22 28.89 -9.04
CA GLU A 589 -19.95 30.16 -9.18
C GLU A 589 -19.56 31.17 -8.09
N LEU A 590 -19.37 30.71 -6.84
CA LEU A 590 -18.88 31.57 -5.76
C LEU A 590 -17.46 32.05 -6.03
N ASN A 591 -16.57 31.20 -6.55
CA ASN A 591 -15.21 31.57 -6.91
C ASN A 591 -15.17 32.65 -8.01
N LEU A 592 -16.04 32.55 -9.03
CA LEU A 592 -16.17 33.59 -10.06
C LEU A 592 -16.49 34.96 -9.46
N HIS A 593 -17.36 35.01 -8.45
CA HIS A 593 -17.68 36.28 -7.77
C HIS A 593 -16.54 36.80 -6.90
N VAL A 594 -15.70 35.94 -6.32
CA VAL A 594 -14.48 36.36 -5.63
C VAL A 594 -13.50 36.98 -6.64
N GLN A 595 -13.29 36.36 -7.80
CA GLN A 595 -12.42 36.89 -8.87
C GLN A 595 -12.91 38.23 -9.41
N GLN A 596 -14.23 38.48 -9.38
CA GLN A 596 -14.84 39.76 -9.74
C GLN A 596 -14.77 40.81 -8.60
N ASN A 597 -14.03 40.56 -7.52
CA ASN A 597 -13.95 41.41 -6.32
C ASN A 597 -15.29 41.67 -5.62
N ARG A 598 -16.23 40.71 -5.68
CA ARG A 598 -17.57 40.80 -5.07
C ARG A 598 -17.68 40.02 -3.76
N ALA A 599 -16.58 39.87 -3.03
CA ALA A 599 -16.52 39.07 -1.81
C ALA A 599 -17.07 39.79 -0.55
N VAL A 600 -17.23 41.13 -0.60
CA VAL A 600 -17.83 41.91 0.49
C VAL A 600 -19.34 41.95 0.29
N LEU A 601 -20.08 41.35 1.22
CA LEU A 601 -21.52 41.12 1.14
C LEU A 601 -22.30 41.99 2.14
N ASP A 602 -23.55 42.27 1.81
CA ASP A 602 -24.51 42.74 2.81
C ASP A 602 -24.95 41.63 3.78
N HIS A 603 -25.71 41.99 4.82
CA HIS A 603 -26.12 41.04 5.86
C HIS A 603 -26.98 39.88 5.32
N GLN A 604 -27.90 40.15 4.39
CA GLN A 604 -28.79 39.12 3.85
C GLN A 604 -28.03 38.22 2.87
N GLN A 605 -27.23 38.81 1.97
CA GLN A 605 -26.37 38.08 1.05
C GLN A 605 -25.43 37.13 1.78
N PHE A 606 -24.78 37.63 2.84
CA PHE A 606 -23.87 36.84 3.67
C PHE A 606 -24.56 35.62 4.28
N ASP A 607 -25.76 35.80 4.86
CA ASP A 607 -26.50 34.70 5.47
C ASP A 607 -26.91 33.62 4.44
N PHE A 608 -27.29 34.01 3.22
CA PHE A 608 -27.59 33.05 2.15
C PHE A 608 -26.35 32.28 1.68
N VAL A 609 -25.23 32.97 1.46
CA VAL A 609 -23.97 32.34 1.04
C VAL A 609 -23.47 31.36 2.09
N VAL A 610 -23.39 31.78 3.36
CA VAL A 610 -22.97 30.93 4.49
C VAL A 610 -23.90 29.72 4.65
N ARG A 611 -25.22 29.90 4.47
CA ARG A 611 -26.17 28.78 4.54
C ARG A 611 -25.94 27.74 3.45
N MET A 612 -25.60 28.16 2.23
CA MET A 612 -25.25 27.24 1.15
C MET A 612 -23.90 26.55 1.41
N MET A 613 -22.89 27.27 1.89
CA MET A 613 -21.59 26.69 2.28
C MET A 613 -21.73 25.63 3.38
N ASN A 614 -22.50 25.92 4.44
CA ASN A 614 -22.77 24.97 5.51
C ASN A 614 -23.47 23.70 5.01
N CYS A 615 -24.44 23.84 4.09
CA CYS A 615 -25.10 22.69 3.48
C CYS A 615 -24.13 21.83 2.67
N CYS A 616 -23.17 22.44 1.97
CA CYS A 616 -22.17 21.68 1.21
C CYS A 616 -21.24 20.86 2.10
N LEU A 617 -20.86 21.39 3.26
CA LEU A 617 -19.97 20.72 4.21
C LEU A 617 -20.68 19.63 5.04
N GLN A 618 -21.96 19.83 5.37
CA GLN A 618 -22.78 18.88 6.14
C GLN A 618 -22.94 17.50 5.46
N ASP A 619 -23.08 17.47 4.14
CA ASP A 619 -23.35 16.25 3.38
C ASP A 619 -22.08 15.62 2.76
N CYS A 620 -20.87 16.09 3.11
CA CYS A 620 -19.61 15.53 2.58
C CYS A 620 -19.46 14.04 2.97
N THR A 621 -19.54 13.15 1.98
CA THR A 621 -19.33 11.71 2.14
C THR A 621 -17.84 11.37 2.10
N ALA A 622 -17.42 10.24 2.71
CA ALA A 622 -16.06 9.70 2.58
C ALA A 622 -15.63 9.56 1.11
N MET A 623 -16.56 9.23 0.21
CA MET A 623 -16.35 9.16 -1.25
C MET A 623 -15.87 10.46 -1.93
N ASP A 624 -16.05 11.61 -1.28
CA ASP A 624 -15.68 12.97 -1.73
C ASP A 624 -14.62 13.62 -0.81
N GLU A 625 -13.97 12.79 0.03
CA GLU A 625 -13.43 13.07 1.37
C GLU A 625 -12.99 14.51 1.67
N HIS A 626 -12.31 15.16 0.73
CA HIS A 626 -11.75 16.50 0.91
C HIS A 626 -12.06 17.48 -0.24
N GLY A 627 -12.63 17.05 -1.37
CA GLY A 627 -12.68 17.85 -2.59
C GLY A 627 -13.59 19.09 -2.53
N VAL A 628 -14.76 18.98 -1.91
CA VAL A 628 -15.68 20.12 -1.73
C VAL A 628 -15.16 21.07 -0.64
N ALA A 629 -14.67 20.51 0.47
CA ALA A 629 -14.07 21.29 1.56
C ALA A 629 -12.82 22.06 1.07
N ALA A 630 -12.00 21.44 0.24
CA ALA A 630 -10.85 22.04 -0.44
C ALA A 630 -11.24 23.26 -1.27
N ALA A 631 -12.27 23.11 -2.11
CA ALA A 631 -12.77 24.20 -2.96
C ALA A 631 -13.43 25.32 -2.14
N LEU A 632 -14.02 25.01 -0.98
CA LEU A 632 -14.63 25.99 -0.08
C LEU A 632 -13.61 26.72 0.80
N LEU A 633 -12.47 26.11 1.13
CA LEU A 633 -11.46 26.68 2.01
C LEU A 633 -11.01 28.12 1.63
N PRO A 634 -10.65 28.42 0.36
CA PRO A 634 -10.32 29.79 -0.03
C PRO A 634 -11.55 30.73 -0.01
N LEU A 635 -12.74 30.19 -0.27
CA LEU A 635 -13.99 30.98 -0.32
C LEU A 635 -14.45 31.42 1.07
N VAL A 636 -14.32 30.56 2.09
CA VAL A 636 -14.69 30.89 3.48
C VAL A 636 -13.76 31.94 4.09
N THR A 637 -12.51 32.03 3.59
CA THR A 637 -11.56 33.09 3.94
C THR A 637 -11.72 34.37 3.12
N ALA A 638 -12.40 34.32 1.97
CA ALA A 638 -12.61 35.48 1.11
C ALA A 638 -13.91 36.24 1.41
N PHE A 639 -15.04 35.53 1.54
CA PHE A 639 -16.34 36.17 1.73
C PHE A 639 -16.49 36.78 3.12
N CYS A 640 -16.91 38.04 3.18
CA CYS A 640 -17.03 38.77 4.43
C CYS A 640 -18.17 39.80 4.43
N ARG A 641 -18.58 40.24 5.62
CA ARG A 641 -19.50 41.37 5.83
C ARG A 641 -18.92 42.37 6.82
N LYS A 642 -19.26 43.66 6.67
CA LYS A 642 -18.87 44.72 7.63
C LYS A 642 -19.95 44.83 8.71
N LEU A 643 -19.56 44.64 9.98
CA LEU A 643 -20.48 44.75 11.13
C LEU A 643 -20.50 46.18 11.67
N SER A 644 -19.32 46.73 11.95
CA SER A 644 -19.11 48.09 12.46
C SER A 644 -17.79 48.65 11.89
N PRO A 645 -17.48 49.95 12.03
CA PRO A 645 -16.24 50.51 11.52
C PRO A 645 -15.01 49.77 12.08
N GLY A 646 -14.21 49.18 11.18
CA GLY A 646 -13.02 48.40 11.55
C GLY A 646 -13.27 46.94 11.92
N ILE A 647 -14.52 46.47 12.01
CA ILE A 647 -14.85 45.08 12.36
C ILE A 647 -15.51 44.38 11.17
N THR A 648 -14.81 43.39 10.64
CA THR A 648 -15.23 42.57 9.49
C THR A 648 -15.44 41.14 9.95
N GLN A 649 -16.60 40.57 9.64
CA GLN A 649 -16.88 39.16 9.89
C GLN A 649 -16.70 38.36 8.59
N PHE A 650 -15.82 37.37 8.63
CA PHE A 650 -15.61 36.44 7.53
C PHE A 650 -16.49 35.20 7.65
N ALA A 651 -16.76 34.56 6.51
CA ALA A 651 -17.59 33.37 6.43
C ALA A 651 -17.03 32.18 7.23
N TYR A 652 -15.70 32.07 7.39
CA TYR A 652 -15.08 31.01 8.20
C TYR A 652 -15.64 30.96 9.62
N SER A 653 -15.98 32.10 10.23
CA SER A 653 -16.55 32.18 11.60
C SER A 653 -17.92 31.51 11.76
N CYS A 654 -18.58 31.18 10.64
CA CYS A 654 -19.91 30.57 10.62
C CYS A 654 -19.91 29.12 10.13
N VAL A 655 -18.74 28.54 9.84
CA VAL A 655 -18.58 27.17 9.34
C VAL A 655 -17.61 26.33 10.20
N GLN A 656 -17.24 26.81 11.38
CA GLN A 656 -16.23 26.16 12.25
C GLN A 656 -16.70 24.82 12.83
N GLU A 657 -18.01 24.56 12.86
CA GLU A 657 -18.62 23.38 13.49
C GLU A 657 -18.48 22.08 12.67
N HIS A 658 -17.89 22.10 11.46
CA HIS A 658 -17.75 20.91 10.62
C HIS A 658 -16.52 20.07 10.95
N VAL A 659 -16.71 18.75 11.07
CA VAL A 659 -15.68 17.77 11.43
C VAL A 659 -14.50 17.69 10.46
N VAL A 660 -14.66 18.13 9.21
CA VAL A 660 -13.56 18.12 8.22
C VAL A 660 -12.38 18.99 8.65
N TRP A 661 -12.64 20.07 9.40
CA TRP A 661 -11.59 20.99 9.84
C TRP A 661 -10.71 20.41 10.96
N THR A 662 -11.18 19.41 11.70
CA THR A 662 -10.38 18.69 12.71
C THR A 662 -9.68 17.46 12.14
N ASN A 663 -9.84 17.18 10.84
CA ASN A 663 -9.13 16.09 10.17
C ASN A 663 -7.74 16.57 9.70
N ILE A 664 -6.68 16.03 10.26
CA ILE A 664 -5.30 16.39 9.89
C ILE A 664 -4.93 15.97 8.46
N GLN A 665 -5.48 14.86 7.95
CA GLN A 665 -5.21 14.35 6.60
C GLN A 665 -5.78 15.30 5.52
N PHE A 666 -6.91 15.95 5.81
CA PHE A 666 -7.45 17.02 4.97
C PHE A 666 -6.43 18.15 4.80
N TRP A 667 -5.88 18.62 5.92
CA TRP A 667 -4.92 19.71 5.92
C TRP A 667 -3.61 19.35 5.22
N GLU A 668 -3.11 18.14 5.43
CA GLU A 668 -1.92 17.62 4.74
C GLU A 668 -2.13 17.61 3.22
N ALA A 669 -3.24 17.04 2.76
CA ALA A 669 -3.60 16.99 1.34
C ALA A 669 -3.62 18.37 0.70
N MET A 670 -4.25 19.33 1.36
CA MET A 670 -4.37 20.71 0.89
C MET A 670 -3.02 21.44 0.90
N PHE A 671 -2.24 21.25 1.97
CA PHE A 671 -0.90 21.79 2.08
C PHE A 671 0.01 21.30 0.96
N TYR A 672 0.09 19.99 0.72
CA TYR A 672 0.95 19.45 -0.35
C TYR A 672 0.49 19.88 -1.74
N CYS A 673 -0.82 20.01 -1.98
CA CYS A 673 -1.34 20.51 -3.24
C CYS A 673 -0.92 21.98 -3.48
N ASP A 674 -1.06 22.84 -2.48
CA ASP A 674 -0.64 24.24 -2.57
C ASP A 674 0.88 24.37 -2.71
N VAL A 675 1.66 23.61 -1.93
CA VAL A 675 3.13 23.59 -2.05
C VAL A 675 3.55 23.21 -3.47
N GLN A 676 2.99 22.14 -4.03
CA GLN A 676 3.29 21.74 -5.40
C GLN A 676 3.00 22.87 -6.41
N ASN A 677 1.89 23.58 -6.25
CA ASN A 677 1.53 24.70 -7.13
C ASN A 677 2.54 25.86 -7.02
N HIS A 678 3.02 26.18 -5.82
CA HIS A 678 4.03 27.21 -5.62
C HIS A 678 5.41 26.77 -6.12
N ILE A 679 5.80 25.52 -5.92
CA ILE A 679 7.02 24.95 -6.51
C ILE A 679 6.95 25.02 -8.04
N ARG A 680 5.80 24.68 -8.63
CA ARG A 680 5.58 24.86 -10.07
C ARG A 680 5.76 26.32 -10.50
N ALA A 681 5.14 27.26 -9.79
CA ALA A 681 5.25 28.69 -10.10
C ALA A 681 6.70 29.19 -10.02
N LEU A 682 7.45 28.79 -8.98
CA LEU A 682 8.86 29.14 -8.78
C LEU A 682 9.73 28.85 -10.02
N TYR A 683 9.50 27.70 -10.65
CA TYR A 683 10.26 27.30 -11.83
C TYR A 683 9.72 27.88 -13.14
N LEU A 684 8.43 28.18 -13.22
CA LEU A 684 7.85 28.87 -14.39
C LEU A 684 8.35 30.33 -14.44
N GLU A 685 8.31 31.05 -13.32
CA GLU A 685 8.79 32.44 -13.20
C GLU A 685 10.29 32.57 -13.52
N THR A 686 11.12 31.64 -13.03
CA THR A 686 12.58 31.65 -13.30
C THR A 686 12.91 31.45 -14.79
N THR A 687 11.98 30.89 -15.58
CA THR A 687 12.17 30.67 -17.02
C THR A 687 11.78 31.92 -17.86
N GLU A 688 11.04 32.87 -17.28
CA GLU A 688 10.64 34.12 -17.93
C GLU A 688 11.82 35.04 -18.25
N GLU A 689 12.89 35.01 -17.43
CA GLU A 689 14.08 35.84 -17.64
C GLU A 689 14.95 35.38 -18.82
N ASN A 690 14.80 34.13 -19.31
CA ASN A 690 15.72 33.54 -20.28
C ASN A 690 15.16 33.29 -21.70
N HIS A 691 13.83 33.25 -21.91
CA HIS A 691 13.26 33.02 -23.26
C HIS A 691 11.91 33.71 -23.50
N ALA A 692 11.95 34.93 -24.05
CA ALA A 692 10.80 35.60 -24.65
C ALA A 692 10.48 34.96 -26.01
N GLY A 693 9.41 34.14 -26.12
CA GLY A 693 9.03 33.61 -27.45
C GLY A 693 7.98 32.51 -27.57
N GLU A 694 7.53 31.82 -26.51
CA GLU A 694 6.59 30.68 -26.65
C GLU A 694 5.52 30.67 -25.56
N GLU A 695 4.60 31.64 -25.55
CA GLU A 695 3.62 31.84 -24.47
C GLU A 695 2.49 30.77 -24.43
N ASP A 696 2.17 30.11 -25.55
CA ASP A 696 0.96 29.27 -25.68
C ASP A 696 1.10 27.81 -25.15
N GLN A 697 2.31 27.36 -24.77
CA GLN A 697 2.55 25.99 -24.23
C GLN A 697 2.99 25.97 -22.76
N ARG A 698 3.06 27.15 -22.09
CA ARG A 698 3.71 27.30 -20.78
C ARG A 698 2.79 27.12 -19.58
N GLU A 699 1.50 27.40 -19.71
CA GLU A 699 0.51 27.24 -18.63
C GLU A 699 0.13 25.76 -18.36
N GLU A 700 0.50 24.83 -19.24
CA GLU A 700 0.08 23.42 -19.17
C GLU A 700 1.12 22.44 -18.59
N LYS A 701 2.38 22.85 -18.33
CA LYS A 701 3.41 21.93 -17.84
C LYS A 701 3.05 21.38 -16.45
N ALA A 702 3.01 20.05 -16.33
CA ALA A 702 2.70 19.38 -15.07
C ALA A 702 3.89 19.46 -14.10
N ALA A 703 3.62 19.42 -12.78
CA ALA A 703 4.69 19.51 -11.77
C ALA A 703 5.76 18.41 -11.94
N LEU A 704 5.35 17.18 -12.31
CA LEU A 704 6.25 16.06 -12.57
C LEU A 704 7.17 16.31 -13.78
N GLU A 705 6.69 17.01 -14.81
CA GLU A 705 7.49 17.34 -15.99
C GLU A 705 8.57 18.37 -15.65
N ILE A 706 8.20 19.40 -14.89
CA ILE A 706 9.13 20.41 -14.39
C ILE A 706 10.19 19.76 -13.51
N ALA A 707 9.78 18.93 -12.55
CA ALA A 707 10.72 18.20 -11.70
C ALA A 707 11.65 17.28 -12.51
N SER A 708 11.14 16.63 -13.56
CA SER A 708 11.98 15.83 -14.45
C SER A 708 13.02 16.68 -15.18
N GLU A 709 12.64 17.86 -15.64
CA GLU A 709 13.53 18.79 -16.32
C GLU A 709 14.61 19.32 -15.37
N GLN A 710 14.24 19.72 -14.15
CA GLN A 710 15.17 20.19 -13.13
C GLN A 710 16.16 19.10 -12.70
N LEU A 711 15.71 17.86 -12.47
CA LEU A 711 16.59 16.74 -12.14
C LEU A 711 17.58 16.40 -13.26
N ARG A 712 17.17 16.57 -14.53
CA ARG A 712 18.04 16.37 -15.69
C ARG A 712 19.11 17.46 -15.76
N LEU A 713 18.77 18.71 -15.46
CA LEU A 713 19.68 19.85 -15.52
C LEU A 713 20.61 19.92 -14.30
N TRP A 714 20.19 19.41 -13.14
CA TRP A 714 20.90 19.50 -11.87
C TRP A 714 22.41 19.24 -11.91
N PRO A 715 22.93 18.19 -12.57
CA PRO A 715 24.38 17.90 -12.62
C PRO A 715 25.19 18.95 -13.39
N THR A 716 24.52 19.75 -14.24
CA THR A 716 25.15 20.78 -15.07
C THR A 716 25.12 22.18 -14.43
N MET A 717 24.44 22.33 -13.29
CA MET A 717 24.27 23.61 -12.60
C MET A 717 25.45 23.94 -11.69
N SER A 718 25.71 25.23 -11.48
CA SER A 718 26.73 25.68 -10.51
C SER A 718 26.27 25.41 -9.07
N ARG A 719 27.23 25.20 -8.15
CA ARG A 719 26.93 24.98 -6.72
C ARG A 719 26.16 26.14 -6.08
N GLU A 720 26.44 27.37 -6.50
CA GLU A 720 25.73 28.57 -6.05
C GLU A 720 24.26 28.52 -6.44
N LYS A 721 23.96 28.17 -7.71
CA LYS A 721 22.58 28.07 -8.18
C LYS A 721 21.84 26.89 -7.55
N GLN A 722 22.53 25.78 -7.32
CA GLN A 722 21.99 24.63 -6.59
C GLN A 722 21.55 25.04 -5.17
N GLN A 723 22.40 25.76 -4.44
CA GLN A 723 22.08 26.22 -3.09
C GLN A 723 20.93 27.25 -3.07
N GLU A 724 20.90 28.17 -4.04
CA GLU A 724 19.81 29.13 -4.20
C GLU A 724 18.45 28.44 -4.40
N LEU A 725 18.38 27.43 -5.26
CA LEU A 725 17.15 26.67 -5.51
C LEU A 725 16.71 25.87 -4.28
N ILE A 726 17.65 25.21 -3.60
CA ILE A 726 17.36 24.48 -2.34
C ILE A 726 16.72 25.44 -1.32
N GLN A 727 17.28 26.64 -1.17
CA GLN A 727 16.77 27.63 -0.23
C GLN A 727 15.40 28.20 -0.64
N LYS A 728 15.18 28.45 -1.93
CA LYS A 728 13.88 28.93 -2.46
C LYS A 728 12.78 27.89 -2.29
N GLU A 729 13.06 26.61 -2.56
CA GLU A 729 12.11 25.52 -2.32
C GLU A 729 11.76 25.40 -0.85
N GLU A 730 12.77 25.40 0.04
CA GLU A 730 12.53 25.32 1.48
C GLU A 730 11.72 26.52 2.00
N SER A 731 12.03 27.74 1.54
CA SER A 731 11.29 28.95 1.90
C SER A 731 9.83 28.89 1.44
N THR A 732 9.56 28.27 0.29
CA THR A 732 8.20 28.02 -0.21
C THR A 732 7.41 27.11 0.73
N VAL A 733 8.01 26.00 1.16
CA VAL A 733 7.38 25.07 2.13
C VAL A 733 7.15 25.77 3.47
N PHE A 734 8.16 26.49 3.97
CA PHE A 734 8.11 27.20 5.25
C PHE A 734 7.02 28.28 5.29
N SER A 735 6.95 29.14 4.27
CA SER A 735 5.91 30.17 4.16
C SER A 735 4.51 29.57 4.06
N GLN A 736 4.36 28.44 3.36
CA GLN A 736 3.09 27.74 3.28
C GLN A 736 2.68 27.15 4.64
N ALA A 737 3.63 26.71 5.47
CA ALA A 737 3.34 26.19 6.80
C ALA A 737 2.77 27.29 7.72
N ILE A 738 3.35 28.51 7.68
CA ILE A 738 2.81 29.69 8.38
C ILE A 738 1.40 30.02 7.91
N HIS A 739 1.18 29.99 6.60
CA HIS A 739 -0.13 30.29 6.01
C HIS A 739 -1.20 29.26 6.43
N TYR A 740 -0.86 27.96 6.48
CA TYR A 740 -1.77 26.93 6.98
C TYR A 740 -2.00 27.01 8.49
N ALA A 741 -0.98 27.38 9.28
CA ALA A 741 -1.17 27.66 10.71
C ALA A 741 -2.21 28.78 10.93
N ASN A 742 -2.15 29.84 10.13
CA ASN A 742 -3.18 30.89 10.16
C ASN A 742 -4.57 30.36 9.77
N ARG A 743 -4.68 29.59 8.68
CA ARG A 743 -5.95 29.00 8.23
C ARG A 743 -6.59 28.08 9.27
N MET A 744 -5.79 27.24 9.92
CA MET A 744 -6.25 26.37 11.00
C MET A 744 -6.72 27.17 12.20
N SER A 745 -5.98 28.20 12.59
CA SER A 745 -6.40 29.10 13.68
C SER A 745 -7.77 29.73 13.40
N TYR A 746 -8.04 30.19 12.17
CA TYR A 746 -9.35 30.75 11.80
C TYR A 746 -10.51 29.75 11.96
N LEU A 747 -10.28 28.48 11.65
CA LEU A 747 -11.34 27.48 11.54
C LEU A 747 -11.52 26.64 12.80
N LEU A 748 -10.48 26.49 13.62
CA LEU A 748 -10.50 25.69 14.84
C LEU A 748 -10.80 26.50 16.10
N LEU A 749 -10.58 27.82 16.09
CA LEU A 749 -10.95 28.69 17.22
C LEU A 749 -12.44 29.06 17.14
N PRO A 750 -13.29 28.62 18.09
CA PRO A 750 -14.71 28.90 18.04
C PRO A 750 -15.01 30.40 18.23
N LEU A 751 -16.00 30.92 17.49
CA LEU A 751 -16.49 32.30 17.65
C LEU A 751 -16.99 32.60 19.08
N ASP A 752 -17.53 31.60 19.77
CA ASP A 752 -17.96 31.71 21.18
C ASP A 752 -17.07 30.83 22.07
N THR A 753 -16.01 31.41 22.62
CA THR A 753 -15.06 30.74 23.52
C THR A 753 -15.73 30.15 24.77
N SER A 754 -16.89 30.68 25.17
CA SER A 754 -17.67 30.23 26.34
C SER A 754 -18.52 28.95 26.14
N LYS A 755 -18.64 28.42 24.91
CA LYS A 755 -19.55 27.29 24.58
C LYS A 755 -18.84 25.97 24.23
N SER A 756 -17.58 25.80 24.58
CA SER A 756 -16.80 24.59 24.27
C SER A 756 -17.24 23.36 25.09
N ARG A 757 -18.41 22.79 24.79
CA ARG A 757 -18.89 21.49 25.31
C ARG A 757 -19.07 20.42 24.24
N LEU A 758 -19.03 20.77 22.95
CA LEU A 758 -19.29 19.82 21.86
C LEU A 758 -18.04 19.08 21.35
N LEU A 759 -16.83 19.49 21.74
CA LEU A 759 -15.61 18.71 21.49
C LEU A 759 -15.45 17.51 22.45
N ARG A 760 -16.39 17.28 23.38
CA ARG A 760 -16.37 16.18 24.36
C ARG A 760 -17.47 15.11 24.20
N SER A 761 -18.39 15.21 23.22
CA SER A 761 -19.56 14.32 23.17
C SER A 761 -19.59 13.26 22.05
N SER A 762 -18.43 12.76 21.61
CA SER A 762 -18.35 11.56 20.76
C SER A 762 -17.78 10.33 21.50
N GLY A 763 -17.65 10.39 22.82
CA GLY A 763 -17.21 9.27 23.66
C GLY A 763 -18.37 8.61 24.39
N LEU A 764 -19.05 7.66 23.76
CA LEU A 764 -19.81 6.58 24.42
C LEU A 764 -19.90 5.41 23.43
N GLY A 765 -18.90 4.54 23.52
CA GLY A 765 -18.73 3.33 22.71
C GLY A 765 -17.29 2.80 22.79
N ASP A 766 -16.73 2.72 24.00
CA ASP A 766 -15.41 2.15 24.25
C ASP A 766 -15.56 0.63 24.44
N VAL A 767 -15.64 -0.10 23.32
CA VAL A 767 -15.36 -1.55 23.22
C VAL A 767 -14.75 -1.78 21.83
N GLU A 768 -13.46 -1.48 21.70
CA GLU A 768 -12.46 -2.36 21.08
C GLU A 768 -11.12 -1.63 21.03
N SER A 769 -10.23 -2.07 21.91
CA SER A 769 -8.81 -1.75 21.90
C SER A 769 -8.20 -2.33 20.63
N VAL A 770 -7.95 -1.48 19.64
CA VAL A 770 -6.94 -1.74 18.60
C VAL A 770 -5.82 -0.74 18.82
N SER A 771 -4.77 -1.25 19.44
CA SER A 771 -3.48 -0.60 19.66
C SER A 771 -2.88 -0.10 18.36
N ASN A 772 -2.80 1.22 18.19
CA ASN A 772 -1.91 1.85 17.20
C ASN A 772 -0.58 2.21 17.88
N SER A 773 0.27 1.21 18.04
CA SER A 773 1.71 1.40 18.29
C SER A 773 2.45 1.46 16.96
N PHE A 774 2.60 2.65 16.40
CA PHE A 774 3.68 2.93 15.46
C PHE A 774 4.72 3.80 16.18
N VAL A 775 5.49 3.13 17.05
CA VAL A 775 6.76 3.63 17.57
C VAL A 775 7.80 2.62 17.13
N THR A 776 8.61 2.99 16.14
CA THR A 776 9.86 2.30 15.84
C THR A 776 10.91 2.77 16.85
N ASN A 777 11.29 1.89 17.77
CA ASN A 777 12.57 1.91 18.50
C ASN A 777 13.73 1.79 17.48
N SER A 778 14.89 2.44 17.53
CA SER A 778 15.66 3.12 18.60
C SER A 778 16.72 4.05 17.98
N ILE A 779 17.08 5.16 18.65
CA ILE A 779 18.42 5.43 19.23
C ILE A 779 18.54 6.89 19.73
N ALA A 780 18.86 6.98 21.01
CA ALA A 780 19.64 7.99 21.75
C ALA A 780 19.44 9.49 21.47
N GLY A 781 18.88 10.18 22.48
CA GLY A 781 18.90 11.63 22.56
C GLY A 781 18.13 12.15 23.78
N SER A 782 18.52 11.71 24.98
CA SER A 782 18.02 12.28 26.22
C SER A 782 18.33 13.78 26.27
N VAL A 783 17.29 14.62 26.28
CA VAL A 783 17.35 15.95 26.89
C VAL A 783 16.01 16.23 27.53
N ALA A 784 16.07 16.29 28.85
CA ALA A 784 14.99 16.69 29.72
C ALA A 784 14.57 18.13 29.42
N GLU A 785 13.28 18.42 29.49
CA GLU A 785 12.79 19.75 29.85
C GLU A 785 11.48 19.61 30.62
N SER A 786 11.64 19.41 31.92
CA SER A 786 10.64 19.71 32.92
C SER A 786 10.62 21.23 33.15
N TYR A 787 9.51 21.88 32.84
CA TYR A 787 9.16 23.16 33.45
C TYR A 787 7.71 23.08 33.92
N ASP A 788 7.58 22.80 35.22
CA ASP A 788 6.35 22.89 35.96
C ASP A 788 6.63 23.84 37.14
N THR A 789 6.16 25.08 37.04
CA THR A 789 6.02 26.00 38.18
C THR A 789 4.92 27.03 37.92
N GLU A 790 3.88 26.90 38.76
CA GLU A 790 3.19 27.97 39.51
C GLU A 790 1.95 28.70 38.92
N SER A 791 0.83 28.47 39.63
CA SER A 791 -0.07 29.49 40.21
C SER A 791 -0.96 30.38 39.32
N GLY A 792 -2.28 30.19 39.47
CA GLY A 792 -3.28 31.24 39.23
C GLY A 792 -4.69 30.69 38.97
N PHE A 793 -5.53 30.62 40.00
CA PHE A 793 -6.96 30.28 39.88
C PHE A 793 -7.73 31.43 39.19
N GLU A 794 -8.71 31.06 38.35
CA GLU A 794 -9.67 31.89 37.59
C GLU A 794 -9.28 32.36 36.17
N ASP A 795 -9.05 31.42 35.22
CA ASP A 795 -9.19 31.68 33.75
C ASP A 795 -9.21 30.37 32.88
N ALA A 796 -9.56 29.22 33.46
CA ALA A 796 -9.22 27.92 32.86
C ALA A 796 -10.05 27.49 31.62
N GLU A 797 -11.23 28.07 31.36
CA GLU A 797 -12.10 27.57 30.26
C GLU A 797 -11.69 28.10 28.87
N SER A 798 -11.10 29.29 28.75
CA SER A 798 -10.60 29.86 27.48
C SER A 798 -9.19 29.34 27.12
N SER A 799 -8.36 29.08 28.14
CA SER A 799 -6.99 28.57 28.00
C SER A 799 -6.95 27.15 27.40
N ASP A 800 -7.91 26.29 27.74
CA ASP A 800 -7.94 24.89 27.26
C ASP A 800 -8.12 24.78 25.73
N VAL A 801 -8.96 25.64 25.13
CA VAL A 801 -9.21 25.61 23.68
C VAL A 801 -8.02 26.15 22.90
N ALA A 802 -7.42 27.25 23.35
CA ALA A 802 -6.21 27.81 22.74
C ALA A 802 -5.06 26.79 22.74
N ASN A 803 -4.84 26.13 23.89
CA ASN A 803 -3.82 25.10 24.03
C ASN A 803 -4.09 23.88 23.13
N TYR A 804 -5.35 23.46 22.99
CA TYR A 804 -5.71 22.40 22.04
C TYR A 804 -5.37 22.77 20.60
N VAL A 805 -5.74 23.99 20.16
CA VAL A 805 -5.46 24.45 18.78
C VAL A 805 -3.95 24.57 18.54
N VAL A 806 -3.18 25.12 19.47
CA VAL A 806 -1.71 25.17 19.37
C VAL A 806 -1.11 23.76 19.21
N ARG A 807 -1.54 22.79 20.03
CA ARG A 807 -1.06 21.40 19.90
C ARG A 807 -1.45 20.76 18.57
N PHE A 808 -2.67 21.02 18.08
CA PHE A 808 -3.14 20.52 16.79
C PHE A 808 -2.28 21.07 15.64
N ILE A 809 -2.02 22.38 15.62
CA ILE A 809 -1.20 23.04 14.61
C ILE A 809 0.25 22.57 14.68
N ASN A 810 0.84 22.46 15.89
CA ASN A 810 2.20 21.95 16.05
C ASN A 810 2.32 20.51 15.52
N ARG A 811 1.39 19.61 15.85
CA ARG A 811 1.39 18.24 15.32
C ARG A 811 1.33 18.20 13.78
N PHE A 812 0.54 19.08 13.18
CA PHE A 812 0.47 19.23 11.74
C PHE A 812 1.81 19.74 11.17
N VAL A 813 2.35 20.81 11.75
CA VAL A 813 3.61 21.44 11.31
C VAL A 813 4.79 20.48 11.43
N ASP A 814 4.93 19.80 12.57
CA ASP A 814 5.96 18.77 12.77
C ASP A 814 5.92 17.74 11.63
N LYS A 815 4.73 17.20 11.36
CA LYS A 815 4.56 16.19 10.32
C LYS A 815 4.92 16.73 8.93
N VAL A 816 4.31 17.84 8.50
CA VAL A 816 4.54 18.33 7.12
C VAL A 816 5.94 18.87 6.93
N CYS A 817 6.54 19.54 7.92
CA CYS A 817 7.89 20.10 7.80
C CYS A 817 8.98 19.03 7.88
N THR A 818 8.85 18.03 8.76
CA THR A 818 9.78 16.89 8.81
C THR A 818 9.69 16.06 7.53
N GLU A 819 8.49 15.72 7.06
CA GLU A 819 8.32 14.98 5.80
C GLU A 819 8.82 15.78 4.58
N SER A 820 8.76 17.11 4.62
CA SER A 820 9.27 17.99 3.55
C SER A 820 10.76 18.29 3.64
N GLY A 821 11.49 17.76 4.62
CA GLY A 821 12.92 18.03 4.82
C GLY A 821 13.24 19.50 5.11
N VAL A 822 12.37 20.21 5.83
CA VAL A 822 12.63 21.57 6.32
C VAL A 822 13.67 21.52 7.44
N THR A 823 14.56 22.52 7.52
CA THR A 823 15.58 22.56 8.57
C THR A 823 14.98 22.69 9.97
N ASN A 824 15.68 22.11 10.96
CA ASN A 824 15.28 22.19 12.37
C ASN A 824 15.21 23.62 12.90
N GLU A 825 15.97 24.55 12.33
CA GLU A 825 15.95 25.98 12.71
C GLU A 825 14.62 26.64 12.31
N HIS A 826 14.19 26.45 11.07
CA HIS A 826 12.89 26.91 10.60
C HIS A 826 11.74 26.25 11.39
N LEU A 827 11.82 24.94 11.68
CA LEU A 827 10.80 24.27 12.48
C LEU A 827 10.67 24.86 13.89
N LYS A 828 11.79 25.13 14.57
CA LYS A 828 11.79 25.83 15.86
C LYS A 828 11.16 27.22 15.76
N GLY A 829 11.45 27.95 14.68
CA GLY A 829 10.83 29.24 14.40
C GLY A 829 9.30 29.16 14.35
N LEU A 830 8.74 28.12 13.71
CA LEU A 830 7.29 27.90 13.66
C LEU A 830 6.71 27.67 15.05
N HIS A 831 7.34 26.83 15.88
CA HIS A 831 6.87 26.55 17.24
C HIS A 831 6.81 27.79 18.13
N ILE A 832 7.71 28.75 17.92
CA ILE A 832 7.70 30.03 18.64
C ILE A 832 6.56 30.92 18.13
N MET A 833 6.30 30.95 16.81
CA MET A 833 5.29 31.82 16.21
C MET A 833 3.84 31.34 16.41
N ILE A 834 3.60 30.03 16.48
CA ILE A 834 2.23 29.47 16.51
C ILE A 834 1.39 29.95 17.70
N PRO A 835 1.90 29.99 18.95
CA PRO A 835 1.15 30.55 20.08
C PRO A 835 0.72 32.01 19.84
N ASP A 836 1.60 32.84 19.29
CA ASP A 836 1.31 34.25 18.99
C ASP A 836 0.24 34.40 17.91
N ILE A 837 0.30 33.55 16.87
CA ILE A 837 -0.73 33.50 15.81
C ILE A 837 -2.09 33.16 16.42
N VAL A 838 -2.17 32.14 17.27
CA VAL A 838 -3.42 31.71 17.91
C VAL A 838 -3.98 32.82 18.81
N GLN A 839 -3.13 33.44 19.63
CA GLN A 839 -3.52 34.52 20.54
C GLN A 839 -4.07 35.74 19.78
N MET A 840 -3.38 36.17 18.71
CA MET A 840 -3.82 37.26 17.85
C MET A 840 -5.21 37.00 17.25
N HIS A 841 -5.51 35.76 16.85
CA HIS A 841 -6.81 35.41 16.27
C HIS A 841 -7.94 35.36 17.29
N ILE A 842 -7.66 34.98 18.55
CA ILE A 842 -8.63 35.04 19.65
C ILE A 842 -9.10 36.49 19.85
N GLU A 843 -8.16 37.44 19.92
CA GLU A 843 -8.46 38.86 20.11
C GLU A 843 -9.34 39.43 18.98
N MET A 844 -9.08 39.00 17.75
CA MET A 844 -9.86 39.40 16.58
C MET A 844 -11.28 38.80 16.59
N LEU A 845 -11.42 37.52 16.91
CA LEU A 845 -12.72 36.85 17.00
C LEU A 845 -13.59 37.40 18.14
N ASP A 846 -13.01 37.77 19.28
CA ASP A 846 -13.74 38.38 20.39
C ASP A 846 -14.37 39.73 20.04
N ALA A 847 -13.71 40.52 19.20
CA ALA A 847 -14.30 41.75 18.65
C ALA A 847 -15.49 41.44 17.72
N VAL A 848 -15.34 40.45 16.84
CA VAL A 848 -16.39 40.02 15.91
C VAL A 848 -17.60 39.43 16.65
N HIS A 849 -17.39 38.59 17.65
CA HIS A 849 -18.46 37.97 18.45
C HIS A 849 -19.32 39.02 19.14
N ARG A 850 -18.69 40.01 19.80
CA ARG A 850 -19.38 41.11 20.49
C ARG A 850 -20.28 41.91 19.55
N GLU A 851 -19.81 42.27 18.36
CA GLU A 851 -20.61 43.01 17.39
C GLU A 851 -21.66 42.13 16.70
N SER A 852 -21.36 40.86 16.44
CA SER A 852 -22.31 39.94 15.80
C SER A 852 -23.57 39.71 16.65
N LYS A 853 -23.43 39.71 17.98
CA LYS A 853 -24.56 39.64 18.93
C LYS A 853 -25.50 40.85 18.87
N ARG A 854 -25.04 41.99 18.34
CA ARG A 854 -25.86 43.21 18.19
C ARG A 854 -26.74 43.18 16.95
N LEU A 855 -26.50 42.25 16.03
CA LEU A 855 -27.35 42.08 14.87
C LEU A 855 -28.77 41.67 15.30
N PRO A 856 -29.82 42.18 14.63
CA PRO A 856 -31.18 41.76 14.91
C PRO A 856 -31.24 40.24 14.78
N PRO A 857 -31.73 39.51 15.80
CA PRO A 857 -31.80 38.06 15.72
C PRO A 857 -32.58 37.71 14.46
N ILE A 858 -32.01 36.83 13.63
CA ILE A 858 -32.73 36.19 12.52
C ILE A 858 -34.09 35.82 13.10
N GLN A 859 -35.18 36.34 12.55
CA GLN A 859 -36.53 36.02 12.99
C GLN A 859 -36.76 34.53 12.75
N LYS A 860 -36.27 33.70 13.67
CA LYS A 860 -36.57 32.28 13.76
C LYS A 860 -38.09 32.25 13.97
N PRO A 861 -38.86 31.59 13.08
CA PRO A 861 -40.29 31.39 13.30
C PRO A 861 -40.51 30.96 14.76
N LYS A 862 -41.31 31.74 15.51
CA LYS A 862 -41.57 31.47 16.93
C LYS A 862 -42.01 30.01 17.08
N LEU A 863 -41.30 29.26 17.91
CA LEU A 863 -41.68 27.88 18.21
C LEU A 863 -43.06 27.88 18.88
N LEU A 864 -44.03 27.30 18.20
CA LEU A 864 -45.40 27.19 18.69
C LEU A 864 -45.42 26.18 19.84
N ARG A 865 -45.68 26.62 21.06
CA ARG A 865 -45.79 25.71 22.22
C ARG A 865 -47.00 24.77 22.05
N PRO A 866 -46.87 23.48 22.40
CA PRO A 866 -47.96 22.52 22.36
C PRO A 866 -48.99 22.79 23.46
N SER A 867 -50.21 22.33 23.25
CA SER A 867 -51.26 22.38 24.28
C SER A 867 -51.09 21.15 25.18
N LEU A 868 -50.80 21.38 26.46
CA LEU A 868 -50.57 20.33 27.44
C LEU A 868 -51.90 19.89 28.08
N LEU A 869 -52.00 18.63 28.45
CA LEU A 869 -53.09 18.08 29.26
C LEU A 869 -52.93 18.51 30.73
N VAL A 870 -54.01 18.40 31.50
CA VAL A 870 -54.00 18.73 32.93
C VAL A 870 -53.02 17.78 33.65
N GLY A 871 -51.97 18.33 34.26
CA GLY A 871 -50.90 17.58 34.93
C GLY A 871 -49.73 17.16 34.03
N GLU A 872 -49.76 17.49 32.74
CA GLU A 872 -48.65 17.24 31.79
C GLU A 872 -47.67 18.43 31.82
N GLU A 873 -46.37 18.14 32.01
CA GLU A 873 -45.31 19.16 32.06
C GLU A 873 -44.26 18.92 30.95
N CYS A 874 -43.67 19.99 30.42
CA CYS A 874 -42.55 19.87 29.46
C CYS A 874 -41.25 19.53 30.21
N VAL A 875 -40.58 18.47 29.78
CA VAL A 875 -39.30 18.00 30.35
C VAL A 875 -38.12 18.83 29.81
N MET A 876 -38.25 19.36 28.59
CA MET A 876 -37.22 20.18 27.95
C MET A 876 -37.83 21.29 27.08
N GLU A 877 -37.01 22.27 26.71
CA GLU A 877 -37.37 23.25 25.68
C GLU A 877 -37.53 22.58 24.31
N GLY A 878 -38.40 23.14 23.46
CA GLY A 878 -38.71 22.56 22.16
C GLY A 878 -37.48 22.44 21.26
N LEU A 879 -37.12 21.21 20.90
CA LEU A 879 -36.03 20.92 19.97
C LEU A 879 -36.50 21.18 18.55
N ARG A 880 -35.85 22.13 17.87
CA ARG A 880 -36.25 22.50 16.51
C ARG A 880 -35.93 21.39 15.51
N VAL A 881 -36.93 20.98 14.74
CA VAL A 881 -36.79 19.90 13.74
C VAL A 881 -37.56 20.23 12.47
N TYR A 882 -37.15 19.59 11.37
CA TYR A 882 -37.88 19.56 10.11
C TYR A 882 -38.50 18.19 9.93
N LEU A 883 -39.83 18.14 9.81
CA LEU A 883 -40.55 16.94 9.42
C LEU A 883 -40.40 16.76 7.90
N MET A 884 -39.71 15.71 7.49
CA MET A 884 -39.50 15.37 6.08
C MET A 884 -40.53 14.31 5.64
N PRO A 885 -41.00 14.33 4.38
CA PRO A 885 -41.76 13.20 3.83
C PRO A 885 -40.79 12.02 3.71
N ASP A 886 -41.03 10.96 4.47
CA ASP A 886 -40.16 9.78 4.54
C ASP A 886 -40.44 8.76 3.43
N GLY A 887 -41.30 9.10 2.47
CA GLY A 887 -41.60 8.29 1.30
C GLY A 887 -42.46 7.05 1.59
N ARG A 888 -42.89 6.82 2.84
CA ARG A 888 -43.83 5.75 3.16
C ARG A 888 -45.23 6.12 2.68
N GLU A 889 -45.99 5.17 2.13
CA GLU A 889 -47.38 5.38 1.66
C GLU A 889 -48.29 5.95 2.76
N GLU A 890 -47.98 5.68 4.02
CA GLU A 890 -48.71 6.19 5.20
C GLU A 890 -48.66 7.73 5.31
N ALA A 891 -47.60 8.39 4.81
CA ALA A 891 -47.46 9.85 4.83
C ALA A 891 -48.25 10.57 3.72
N ALA A 892 -48.75 9.83 2.72
CA ALA A 892 -49.45 10.37 1.56
C ALA A 892 -50.98 10.56 1.76
N GLY A 893 -51.52 10.19 2.93
CA GLY A 893 -52.95 10.31 3.21
C GLY A 893 -53.83 9.36 2.39
N GLY A 894 -53.40 8.10 2.27
CA GLY A 894 -54.18 7.00 1.68
C GLY A 894 -55.04 6.22 2.68
N ASN A 895 -55.47 5.01 2.28
CA ASN A 895 -56.49 4.06 2.81
C ASN A 895 -56.72 3.91 4.35
N ILE A 896 -55.97 4.59 5.21
CA ILE A 896 -56.08 4.56 6.68
C ILE A 896 -56.66 5.88 7.25
N GLY A 897 -56.98 6.87 6.40
CA GLY A 897 -57.88 7.98 6.78
C GLY A 897 -57.25 9.12 7.60
N GLY A 898 -56.00 9.49 7.30
CA GLY A 898 -55.33 10.67 7.87
C GLY A 898 -54.99 11.73 6.82
N PRO A 899 -54.85 13.02 7.18
CA PRO A 899 -54.35 14.05 6.27
C PRO A 899 -52.90 13.77 5.89
N PRO A 900 -52.47 14.11 4.65
CA PRO A 900 -51.07 13.96 4.24
C PRO A 900 -50.14 14.71 5.20
N LEU A 901 -49.07 14.07 5.65
CA LEU A 901 -48.05 14.73 6.46
C LEU A 901 -47.21 15.61 5.55
N LEU A 902 -47.63 16.87 5.40
CA LEU A 902 -46.86 17.87 4.65
C LEU A 902 -45.52 18.10 5.35
N PRO A 903 -44.41 18.26 4.60
CA PRO A 903 -43.15 18.66 5.17
C PRO A 903 -43.32 19.94 6.00
N ALA A 904 -42.90 19.93 7.26
CA ALA A 904 -43.23 20.97 8.22
C ALA A 904 -41.99 21.40 9.01
N GLU A 905 -41.84 22.71 9.21
CA GLU A 905 -40.84 23.27 10.11
C GLU A 905 -41.47 23.47 11.48
N GLY A 906 -40.86 22.93 12.54
CA GLY A 906 -41.43 23.02 13.87
C GLY A 906 -40.44 22.70 14.98
N ALA A 907 -40.96 22.32 16.13
CA ALA A 907 -40.18 21.74 17.22
C ALA A 907 -40.85 20.50 17.79
N ILE A 908 -40.02 19.58 18.29
CA ILE A 908 -40.41 18.47 19.14
C ILE A 908 -40.32 18.90 20.59
N PHE A 909 -41.37 18.62 21.34
CA PHE A 909 -41.46 18.86 22.77
C PHE A 909 -41.58 17.51 23.47
N LEU A 910 -40.64 17.24 24.38
CA LEU A 910 -40.76 16.11 25.30
C LEU A 910 -41.54 16.57 26.52
N THR A 911 -42.60 15.85 26.85
CA THR A 911 -43.39 16.07 28.07
C THR A 911 -43.29 14.85 28.97
N THR A 912 -43.78 14.97 30.21
CA THR A 912 -43.86 13.86 31.17
C THR A 912 -44.77 12.72 30.71
N TYR A 913 -45.53 12.91 29.62
CA TYR A 913 -46.51 11.93 29.12
C TYR A 913 -46.26 11.48 27.67
N ARG A 914 -45.81 12.36 26.78
CA ARG A 914 -45.68 12.10 25.32
C ARG A 914 -44.66 13.01 24.63
N ILE A 915 -44.34 12.66 23.39
CA ILE A 915 -43.56 13.49 22.48
C ILE A 915 -44.52 14.21 21.52
N ILE A 916 -44.39 15.53 21.41
CA ILE A 916 -45.28 16.36 20.58
C ILE A 916 -44.47 17.11 19.54
N PHE A 917 -44.71 16.86 18.26
CA PHE A 917 -44.24 17.74 17.18
C PHE A 917 -45.27 18.87 16.95
N LYS A 918 -44.82 20.11 16.96
CA LYS A 918 -45.64 21.27 16.58
C LYS A 918 -44.88 22.17 15.61
N GLY A 919 -45.45 22.31 14.42
CA GLY A 919 -44.82 23.03 13.33
C GLY A 919 -45.83 23.58 12.34
N THR A 920 -45.32 24.35 11.39
CA THR A 920 -46.07 24.89 10.25
C THR A 920 -45.60 24.20 8.97
N PRO A 921 -46.51 23.84 8.05
CA PRO A 921 -46.12 23.32 6.74
C PRO A 921 -45.14 24.26 6.03
N THR A 922 -44.09 23.70 5.43
CA THR A 922 -43.08 24.46 4.67
C THR A 922 -43.59 24.90 3.30
N ASP A 923 -44.68 24.29 2.81
CA ASP A 923 -45.43 24.72 1.63
C ASP A 923 -46.91 24.95 2.00
N PRO A 924 -47.37 26.21 2.14
CA PRO A 924 -48.78 26.51 2.38
C PRO A 924 -49.69 26.28 1.17
N LEU A 925 -49.14 25.99 -0.01
CA LEU A 925 -49.85 25.91 -1.30
C LEU A 925 -49.65 24.57 -2.03
N GLY A 926 -49.18 23.52 -1.35
CA GLY A 926 -48.91 22.21 -1.95
C GLY A 926 -50.07 21.69 -2.80
N ARG A 927 -49.97 21.89 -4.13
CA ARG A 927 -50.85 21.29 -5.12
C ARG A 927 -50.66 19.78 -5.06
N ALA A 928 -51.65 19.06 -4.56
CA ALA A 928 -51.80 17.65 -4.87
C ALA A 928 -51.99 17.51 -6.40
N PRO A 929 -51.36 16.52 -7.06
CA PRO A 929 -51.71 16.19 -8.43
C PRO A 929 -53.09 15.50 -8.41
N HIS A 930 -54.00 16.03 -9.23
CA HIS A 930 -55.31 15.52 -9.63
C HIS A 930 -56.56 15.86 -8.80
N HIS A 931 -57.46 16.54 -9.51
CA HIS A 931 -58.86 16.90 -9.28
C HIS A 931 -59.71 15.95 -8.42
N PHE A 932 -60.47 16.50 -7.46
CA PHE A 932 -61.92 16.29 -7.24
C PHE A 932 -62.50 17.44 -6.37
N PRO A 933 -63.81 17.78 -6.45
CA PRO A 933 -64.35 19.02 -5.90
C PRO A 933 -64.74 18.93 -4.41
N LEU A 934 -64.71 20.09 -3.76
CA LEU A 934 -65.02 20.38 -2.34
C LEU A 934 -66.38 19.83 -1.84
N PRO A 935 -66.49 19.61 -0.52
CA PRO A 935 -67.54 20.26 0.25
C PRO A 935 -67.02 21.05 1.48
N ARG A 936 -67.90 21.93 1.97
CA ARG A 936 -67.75 22.97 3.02
C ARG A 936 -67.56 22.43 4.47
N PRO A 937 -67.27 23.29 5.48
CA PRO A 937 -66.42 22.97 6.62
C PRO A 937 -67.16 22.33 7.80
N GLY A 938 -66.52 21.36 8.47
CA GLY A 938 -67.01 20.75 9.71
C GLY A 938 -65.88 20.20 10.59
N GLY A 939 -65.74 20.81 11.77
CA GLY A 939 -65.27 20.24 13.05
C GLY A 939 -64.04 19.32 13.10
N LEU A 940 -62.99 19.79 13.79
CA LEU A 940 -61.89 18.96 14.30
C LEU A 940 -62.43 17.78 15.15
N ARG A 941 -61.92 16.56 14.88
CA ARG A 941 -61.90 15.45 15.86
C ARG A 941 -60.49 14.87 15.97
N SER A 942 -60.08 14.65 17.21
CA SER A 942 -58.85 13.99 17.64
C SER A 942 -58.90 12.48 17.35
N VAL A 943 -57.75 11.91 16.95
CA VAL A 943 -57.56 10.45 16.85
C VAL A 943 -56.34 10.07 17.69
N CYS A 944 -56.54 9.19 18.68
CA CYS A 944 -55.50 8.50 19.44
C CYS A 944 -55.19 7.14 18.79
N PRO A 945 -53.92 6.67 18.74
CA PRO A 945 -53.61 5.29 18.44
C PRO A 945 -53.45 4.45 19.74
N ARG A 946 -54.23 3.37 19.86
CA ARG A 946 -53.89 2.17 20.65
C ARG A 946 -52.83 1.42 19.83
N GLY A 947 -51.77 0.76 20.30
CA GLY A 947 -51.40 0.16 21.58
C GLY A 947 -50.60 -1.10 21.21
N TRP A 948 -49.29 -1.12 21.45
CA TRP A 948 -48.45 -2.32 21.30
C TRP A 948 -47.98 -2.72 22.70
N GLY A 949 -48.45 -3.87 23.18
CA GLY A 949 -47.99 -4.50 24.41
C GLY A 949 -47.02 -5.63 24.10
N ALA A 950 -45.87 -5.64 24.76
CA ALA A 950 -44.97 -6.79 24.84
C ALA A 950 -45.23 -7.54 26.17
N PRO A 951 -45.23 -8.88 26.21
CA PRO A 951 -45.34 -9.61 27.47
C PRO A 951 -43.95 -9.95 28.03
N CYS A 952 -43.77 -9.69 29.33
CA CYS A 952 -42.70 -10.25 30.14
C CYS A 952 -43.03 -11.71 30.50
N HIS A 953 -42.08 -12.63 30.35
CA HIS A 953 -41.99 -13.84 31.17
C HIS A 953 -40.52 -14.20 31.39
N GLY A 954 -40.13 -14.29 32.67
CA GLY A 954 -38.82 -14.78 33.08
C GLY A 954 -38.82 -16.30 33.31
N GLY A 955 -37.61 -16.87 33.44
CA GLY A 955 -37.40 -18.20 33.98
C GLY A 955 -36.12 -18.90 33.48
N ARG A 956 -35.08 -18.86 34.33
CA ARG A 956 -33.76 -19.53 34.30
C ARG A 956 -32.68 -18.93 33.41
#